data_AF-A0A3S0HUI0-F1
#
_entry.id   AF-A0A3S0HUI0-F1
#
_cell.length_a   1.000
_cell.length_b   1.000
_cell.length_c   1.000
_cell.angle_alpha   90.00
_cell.angle_beta   90.00
_cell.angle_gamma   90.00
#
_symmetry.space_group_name_H-M   'P 1'
#
loop_
_entity.id
_entity.type
_entity.pdbx_description
1 polymer ?
#
loop_
_entity_poly.entity_id
_entity_poly.type
_entity_poly.pdbx_seq_one_letter_code
_entity_poly.pdbx_strand_id
1 'polypeptide(L)'
;HTRAIVMYLETIPNPRKFMSAARAAARLKPVIAIKPGRHEQAAKAAATHTGALSGADRVVDAALRRAGVLRVDDLAELLDAAETVARHAPLERARVGIVTNGGGAGVLAVDKLVDRGGELAELAPSTIERLDSVLPPTWSHANPVDIVGDAAPERYGAALEALAADPGTDVILVMNCPTGLGSSPNAARKVAELGDEGEIGGKPLLACWLGEYTAREGRRILTEAGIASFETPEDAAIAASYLGEWSRAQRALLRTPSSRGGDQADGKASAQAIFRQVAAEGRRMLTEPEAKAAIEAYGIPVPRTIVAGSIAEVARAAGELLKSSEAVVVKLLSKVVSHKSDVGGVVLDIGTAERAAEAARSIETRLREQSPGTKVDGYSVQAMVARKHAQELILGMNLDPMFGPVILFGAGGTAVEVVNDTAIALPPLDDVLAGDAIDATRIGRLLAGYRDRKPADRGAIVAALNSLSQMIVDFPCLVSLDINPLLADAQGVVALDARIEIDPLRVDEPAPNPALAIRPYPSGWSRDFLSDGMTFHIRPIMPADVELYPAFLARISPDDLRFRFLSLRKNFPDQMLKRLTQIDYDRDIAFVALEKDTGALAGIGRLSCDPDRRSGEYALLVRSDLQGHGLGWDLLNQVIDYAKAERIGRIEGIILNENSKMLTMCRELGFAIARHPSEAGLSMATLEIS
;
A
#
# COMPACT_ATOMS: atom_id res chain seq x y z
N HIS A 1 -3.71 -15.45 -23.93
CA HIS A 1 -2.33 -15.81 -24.31
C HIS A 1 -1.23 -15.04 -23.54
N THR A 2 -1.47 -13.84 -22.99
CA THR A 2 -0.45 -13.09 -22.22
C THR A 2 -0.32 -13.58 -20.76
N ARG A 3 0.91 -13.93 -20.32
CA ARG A 3 1.22 -14.35 -18.93
C ARG A 3 1.74 -13.21 -18.03
N ALA A 4 2.49 -12.26 -18.57
CA ALA A 4 2.97 -11.07 -17.86
C ALA A 4 2.87 -9.81 -18.76
N ILE A 5 2.84 -8.63 -18.15
CA ILE A 5 2.92 -7.34 -18.84
C ILE A 5 4.26 -6.71 -18.50
N VAL A 6 5.01 -6.32 -19.52
CA VAL A 6 6.36 -5.78 -19.40
C VAL A 6 6.36 -4.38 -20.01
N MET A 7 6.90 -3.39 -19.28
CA MET A 7 6.83 -1.97 -19.66
C MET A 7 8.19 -1.28 -19.53
N TYR A 8 8.52 -0.43 -20.51
CA TYR A 8 9.55 0.60 -20.38
C TYR A 8 8.84 1.95 -20.27
N LEU A 9 8.90 2.57 -19.10
CA LEU A 9 8.04 3.68 -18.72
C LEU A 9 8.82 5.01 -18.70
N GLU A 10 8.77 5.77 -19.78
CA GLU A 10 9.44 7.08 -19.79
C GLU A 10 8.63 8.15 -19.05
N THR A 11 7.36 8.30 -19.44
CA THR A 11 6.45 9.34 -18.92
C THR A 11 5.09 8.74 -18.59
N ILE A 12 4.37 9.40 -17.68
CA ILE A 12 3.00 9.02 -17.27
C ILE A 12 2.10 10.25 -17.49
N PRO A 13 1.51 10.42 -18.67
CA PRO A 13 0.73 11.62 -19.00
C PRO A 13 -0.56 11.74 -18.19
N ASN A 14 -1.17 10.61 -17.83
CA ASN A 14 -2.37 10.57 -17.00
C ASN A 14 -2.17 9.62 -15.81
N PRO A 15 -1.68 10.13 -14.68
CA PRO A 15 -1.29 9.32 -13.52
C PRO A 15 -2.43 8.53 -12.91
N ARG A 16 -3.64 9.10 -12.83
CA ARG A 16 -4.82 8.38 -12.35
C ARG A 16 -5.23 7.23 -13.24
N LYS A 17 -5.35 7.48 -14.54
CA LYS A 17 -5.72 6.43 -15.50
C LYS A 17 -4.66 5.32 -15.51
N PHE A 18 -3.38 5.68 -15.38
CA PHE A 18 -2.29 4.73 -15.23
C PHE A 18 -2.43 3.91 -13.95
N MET A 19 -2.58 4.53 -12.79
CA MET A 19 -2.74 3.84 -11.50
C MET A 19 -3.92 2.88 -11.51
N SER A 20 -5.07 3.32 -12.03
CA SER A 20 -6.27 2.51 -12.20
C SER A 20 -6.00 1.29 -13.10
N ALA A 21 -5.45 1.50 -14.30
CA ALA A 21 -5.16 0.42 -15.25
C ALA A 21 -4.08 -0.55 -14.76
N ALA A 22 -3.00 -0.03 -14.16
CA ALA A 22 -1.91 -0.82 -13.62
C ALA A 22 -2.38 -1.69 -12.46
N ARG A 23 -3.19 -1.16 -11.53
CA ARG A 23 -3.80 -1.93 -10.44
C ARG A 23 -4.70 -3.03 -10.99
N ALA A 24 -5.59 -2.71 -11.92
CA ALA A 24 -6.48 -3.71 -12.55
C ALA A 24 -5.69 -4.84 -13.24
N ALA A 25 -4.61 -4.49 -13.94
CA ALA A 25 -3.74 -5.46 -14.59
C ALA A 25 -2.95 -6.31 -13.59
N ALA A 26 -2.35 -5.68 -12.57
CA ALA A 26 -1.50 -6.33 -11.57
C ALA A 26 -2.27 -7.32 -10.69
N ARG A 27 -3.58 -7.16 -10.50
CA ARG A 27 -4.44 -8.15 -9.81
C ARG A 27 -4.60 -9.46 -10.59
N LEU A 28 -4.42 -9.41 -11.91
CA LEU A 28 -4.66 -10.53 -12.81
C LEU A 28 -3.40 -11.30 -13.17
N LYS A 29 -2.31 -10.56 -13.35
CA LYS A 29 -1.04 -11.06 -13.86
C LYS A 29 0.10 -10.12 -13.43
N PRO A 30 1.35 -10.62 -13.38
CA PRO A 30 2.50 -9.78 -13.09
C PRO A 30 2.62 -8.61 -14.08
N VAL A 31 2.91 -7.43 -13.53
CA VAL A 31 3.23 -6.23 -14.29
C VAL A 31 4.63 -5.79 -13.86
N ILE A 32 5.55 -5.68 -14.81
CA ILE A 32 6.96 -5.39 -14.57
C ILE A 32 7.33 -4.12 -15.34
N ALA A 33 8.04 -3.20 -14.72
CA ALA A 33 8.38 -1.92 -15.33
C ALA A 33 9.83 -1.50 -15.08
N ILE A 34 10.50 -1.06 -16.15
CA ILE A 34 11.69 -0.22 -16.06
C ILE A 34 11.23 1.24 -16.06
N LYS A 35 11.72 2.04 -15.11
CA LYS A 35 11.53 3.50 -15.08
C LYS A 35 12.91 4.18 -15.11
N PRO A 36 13.37 4.65 -16.28
CA PRO A 36 14.59 5.46 -16.39
C PRO A 36 14.41 6.86 -15.76
N GLY A 37 15.52 7.56 -15.54
CA GLY A 37 15.51 8.92 -14.97
C GLY A 37 15.56 8.97 -13.44
N ARG A 38 16.17 7.97 -12.79
CA ARG A 38 16.24 7.84 -11.32
C ARG A 38 17.02 8.94 -10.62
N HIS A 39 18.09 9.39 -11.25
CA HIS A 39 18.95 10.44 -10.73
C HIS A 39 18.52 11.77 -11.31
N GLU A 40 18.67 12.86 -10.55
CA GLU A 40 18.28 14.20 -10.99
C GLU A 40 18.89 14.57 -12.35
N GLN A 41 20.15 14.17 -12.59
CA GLN A 41 20.84 14.37 -13.87
C GLN A 41 20.20 13.58 -15.01
N ALA A 42 19.82 12.31 -14.76
CA ALA A 42 19.14 11.47 -15.75
C ALA A 42 17.70 11.93 -15.99
N ALA A 43 17.01 12.40 -14.95
CA ALA A 43 15.68 13.00 -15.05
C ALA A 43 15.71 14.28 -15.91
N LYS A 44 16.73 15.13 -15.74
CA LYS A 44 16.96 16.32 -16.60
C LYS A 44 17.25 15.95 -18.06
N ALA A 45 18.03 14.90 -18.31
CA ALA A 45 18.27 14.40 -19.66
C ALA A 45 16.99 13.84 -20.32
N ALA A 46 16.21 13.04 -19.58
CA ALA A 46 14.93 12.50 -20.05
C ALA A 46 13.87 13.60 -20.28
N ALA A 47 13.83 14.63 -19.43
CA ALA A 47 12.94 15.78 -19.59
C ALA A 47 13.27 16.60 -20.85
N THR A 48 14.55 16.74 -21.18
CA THR A 48 14.99 17.39 -22.44
C THR A 48 14.56 16.59 -23.67
N HIS A 49 14.49 15.26 -23.58
CA HIS A 49 14.07 14.37 -24.67
C HIS A 49 12.54 14.27 -24.83
N THR A 50 11.80 14.28 -23.72
CA THR A 50 10.34 13.98 -23.71
C THR A 50 9.45 15.20 -23.48
N GLY A 51 10.02 16.33 -23.04
CA GLY A 51 9.29 17.58 -22.77
C GLY A 51 8.32 17.53 -21.57
N ALA A 52 8.26 16.41 -20.84
CA ALA A 52 7.35 16.22 -19.70
C ALA A 52 8.08 16.36 -18.35
N LEU A 53 7.42 16.93 -17.34
CA LEU A 53 7.91 16.93 -15.97
C LEU A 53 8.02 15.47 -15.47
N SER A 54 9.20 15.07 -15.01
CA SER A 54 9.37 13.81 -14.29
C SER A 54 9.04 14.05 -12.81
N GLY A 55 8.11 13.29 -12.24
CA GLY A 55 7.88 13.28 -10.79
C GLY A 55 9.13 12.79 -10.04
N ALA A 56 9.18 13.01 -8.73
CA ALA A 56 10.30 12.54 -7.93
C ALA A 56 10.38 11.01 -7.98
N ASP A 57 11.56 10.45 -8.22
CA ASP A 57 11.72 9.00 -8.45
C ASP A 57 11.17 8.14 -7.30
N ARG A 58 11.34 8.60 -6.06
CA ARG A 58 10.79 7.96 -4.85
C ARG A 58 9.27 7.93 -4.83
N VAL A 59 8.61 8.94 -5.37
CA VAL A 59 7.14 8.97 -5.50
C VAL A 59 6.69 7.99 -6.56
N VAL A 60 7.36 7.96 -7.71
CA VAL A 60 7.07 7.00 -8.79
C VAL A 60 7.25 5.57 -8.28
N ASP A 61 8.32 5.31 -7.54
CA ASP A 61 8.60 4.02 -6.91
C ASP A 61 7.49 3.58 -5.96
N ALA A 62 7.08 4.48 -5.06
CA ALA A 62 5.96 4.25 -4.15
C ALA A 62 4.64 4.00 -4.91
N ALA A 63 4.40 4.72 -6.00
CA ALA A 63 3.21 4.57 -6.83
C ALA A 63 3.19 3.22 -7.56
N LEU A 64 4.30 2.80 -8.17
CA LEU A 64 4.41 1.49 -8.83
C LEU A 64 4.23 0.34 -7.84
N ARG A 65 4.89 0.41 -6.67
CA ARG A 65 4.70 -0.58 -5.60
C ARG A 65 3.24 -0.66 -5.15
N ARG A 66 2.60 0.49 -4.94
CA ARG A 66 1.18 0.58 -4.55
C ARG A 66 0.24 0.13 -5.66
N ALA A 67 0.67 0.16 -6.92
CA ALA A 67 -0.06 -0.39 -8.05
C ALA A 67 0.13 -1.92 -8.22
N GLY A 68 1.00 -2.55 -7.43
CA GLY A 68 1.36 -3.97 -7.59
C GLY A 68 2.32 -4.25 -8.74
N VAL A 69 2.99 -3.21 -9.24
CA VAL A 69 3.98 -3.29 -10.33
C VAL A 69 5.35 -3.58 -9.73
N LEU A 70 6.02 -4.63 -10.23
CA LEU A 70 7.41 -4.92 -9.91
C LEU A 70 8.30 -3.95 -10.71
N ARG A 71 9.04 -3.10 -10.02
CA ARG A 71 10.00 -2.20 -10.65
C ARG A 71 11.36 -2.88 -10.70
N VAL A 72 12.02 -2.80 -11.85
CA VAL A 72 13.37 -3.33 -12.08
C VAL A 72 14.30 -2.23 -12.59
N ASP A 73 15.61 -2.50 -12.56
CA ASP A 73 16.63 -1.46 -12.77
C ASP A 73 17.05 -1.32 -14.24
N ASP A 74 17.09 -2.44 -14.97
CA ASP A 74 17.57 -2.49 -16.35
C ASP A 74 16.86 -3.56 -17.20
N LEU A 75 17.31 -3.72 -18.44
CA LEU A 75 16.71 -4.62 -19.42
C LEU A 75 16.95 -6.11 -19.12
N ALA A 76 18.12 -6.46 -18.58
CA ALA A 76 18.40 -7.84 -18.21
C ALA A 76 17.47 -8.26 -17.07
N GLU A 77 17.40 -7.42 -16.04
CA GLU A 77 16.49 -7.59 -14.92
C GLU A 77 15.01 -7.68 -15.34
N LEU A 78 14.59 -6.91 -16.34
CA LEU A 78 13.23 -6.96 -16.86
C LEU A 78 12.88 -8.32 -17.47
N LEU A 79 13.83 -8.93 -18.18
CA LEU A 79 13.65 -10.25 -18.79
C LEU A 79 13.72 -11.35 -17.73
N ASP A 80 14.66 -11.26 -16.79
CA ASP A 80 14.81 -12.22 -15.69
C ASP A 80 13.60 -12.20 -14.75
N ALA A 81 13.10 -11.01 -14.41
CA ALA A 81 11.86 -10.86 -13.66
C ALA A 81 10.68 -11.46 -14.43
N ALA A 82 10.56 -11.20 -15.73
CA ALA A 82 9.48 -11.76 -16.54
C ALA A 82 9.54 -13.29 -16.61
N GLU A 83 10.73 -13.85 -16.74
CA GLU A 83 10.96 -15.31 -16.74
C GLU A 83 10.62 -15.94 -15.38
N THR A 84 10.80 -15.18 -14.28
CA THR A 84 10.56 -15.66 -12.91
C THR A 84 9.09 -15.49 -12.49
N VAL A 85 8.59 -14.25 -12.37
CA VAL A 85 7.28 -13.99 -11.74
C VAL A 85 6.10 -14.40 -12.63
N ALA A 86 6.31 -14.64 -13.93
CA ALA A 86 5.26 -15.14 -14.81
C ALA A 86 4.95 -16.64 -14.62
N ARG A 87 5.80 -17.36 -13.90
CA ARG A 87 5.69 -18.82 -13.67
C ARG A 87 5.05 -19.15 -12.32
N HIS A 88 5.15 -18.25 -11.34
CA HIS A 88 4.77 -18.52 -9.96
C HIS A 88 3.63 -17.63 -9.47
N ALA A 89 2.92 -18.11 -8.44
CA ALA A 89 1.97 -17.30 -7.69
C ALA A 89 2.71 -16.42 -6.64
N PRO A 90 2.10 -15.31 -6.18
CA PRO A 90 2.66 -14.52 -5.08
C PRO A 90 2.78 -15.38 -3.82
N LEU A 91 3.90 -15.25 -3.12
CA LEU A 91 4.22 -16.01 -1.93
C LEU A 91 3.85 -15.22 -0.66
N GLU A 92 3.54 -15.93 0.42
CA GLU A 92 3.40 -15.28 1.73
C GLU A 92 4.77 -14.76 2.22
N ARG A 93 5.80 -15.60 2.08
CA ARG A 93 7.20 -15.34 2.44
C ARG A 93 8.09 -15.88 1.33
N ALA A 94 9.31 -15.35 1.24
CA ALA A 94 10.26 -15.71 0.18
C ALA A 94 11.65 -16.01 0.78
N ARG A 95 11.70 -16.92 1.76
CA ARG A 95 12.97 -17.39 2.34
C ARG A 95 13.61 -18.41 1.41
N VAL A 96 14.85 -18.16 1.03
CA VAL A 96 15.55 -18.92 -0.01
C VAL A 96 16.38 -20.04 0.60
N GLY A 97 16.11 -21.28 0.20
CA GLY A 97 16.96 -22.44 0.44
C GLY A 97 17.87 -22.66 -0.77
N ILE A 98 19.19 -22.71 -0.55
CA ILE A 98 20.16 -22.83 -1.64
C ILE A 98 20.80 -24.21 -1.62
N VAL A 99 20.82 -24.91 -2.77
CA VAL A 99 21.60 -26.13 -2.99
C VAL A 99 22.73 -25.81 -3.94
N THR A 100 23.97 -26.16 -3.60
CA THR A 100 25.13 -25.92 -4.46
C THR A 100 26.13 -27.06 -4.36
N ASN A 101 26.85 -27.39 -5.43
CA ASN A 101 28.03 -28.26 -5.36
C ASN A 101 29.34 -27.46 -5.28
N GLY A 102 29.27 -26.13 -5.20
CA GLY A 102 30.43 -25.26 -5.03
C GLY A 102 30.15 -24.16 -4.01
N GLY A 103 30.78 -24.25 -2.84
CA GLY A 103 30.61 -23.27 -1.76
C GLY A 103 30.86 -21.81 -2.18
N GLY A 104 31.82 -21.55 -3.08
CA GLY A 104 32.08 -20.20 -3.58
C GLY A 104 30.90 -19.57 -4.32
N ALA A 105 30.21 -20.33 -5.17
CA ALA A 105 28.97 -19.88 -5.82
C ALA A 105 27.84 -19.67 -4.80
N GLY A 106 27.79 -20.53 -3.77
CA GLY A 106 26.89 -20.38 -2.62
C GLY A 106 27.02 -19.02 -1.94
N VAL A 107 28.25 -18.63 -1.61
CA VAL A 107 28.54 -17.35 -0.93
C VAL A 107 28.18 -16.15 -1.80
N LEU A 108 28.52 -16.18 -3.10
CA LEU A 108 28.17 -15.09 -4.03
C LEU A 108 26.64 -14.89 -4.14
N ALA A 109 25.88 -15.99 -4.20
CA ALA A 109 24.43 -15.93 -4.21
C ALA A 109 23.87 -15.33 -2.90
N VAL A 110 24.44 -15.73 -1.75
CA VAL A 110 24.05 -15.20 -0.43
C VAL A 110 24.30 -13.70 -0.33
N ASP A 111 25.51 -13.24 -0.68
CA ASP A 111 25.87 -11.82 -0.64
C ASP A 111 24.87 -11.01 -1.48
N LYS A 112 24.62 -11.46 -2.72
CA LYS A 112 23.72 -10.75 -3.62
C LYS A 112 22.26 -10.76 -3.18
N LEU A 113 21.80 -11.88 -2.59
CA LEU A 113 20.46 -12.00 -2.04
C LEU A 113 20.25 -11.02 -0.88
N VAL A 114 21.22 -10.93 0.03
CA VAL A 114 21.17 -10.01 1.19
C VAL A 114 21.26 -8.54 0.74
N ASP A 115 22.07 -8.22 -0.26
CA ASP A 115 22.16 -6.87 -0.84
C ASP A 115 20.82 -6.39 -1.42
N ARG A 116 19.99 -7.30 -1.93
CA ARG A 116 18.63 -7.03 -2.41
C ARG A 116 17.56 -7.10 -1.30
N GLY A 117 17.96 -7.33 -0.05
CA GLY A 117 17.04 -7.48 1.08
C GLY A 117 16.22 -8.77 1.06
N GLY A 118 16.72 -9.80 0.37
CA GLY A 118 16.21 -11.16 0.46
C GLY A 118 16.62 -11.85 1.76
N GLU A 119 15.96 -12.96 2.07
CA GLU A 119 16.15 -13.70 3.33
C GLU A 119 16.52 -15.15 3.01
N LEU A 120 17.54 -15.67 3.71
CA LEU A 120 17.87 -17.10 3.66
C LEU A 120 16.97 -17.90 4.59
N ALA A 121 16.57 -19.09 4.15
CA ALA A 121 15.85 -20.03 4.98
C ALA A 121 16.73 -20.51 6.16
N GLU A 122 16.17 -20.45 7.37
CA GLU A 122 16.71 -21.18 8.52
C GLU A 122 16.17 -22.61 8.48
N LEU A 123 17.05 -23.58 8.23
CA LEU A 123 16.66 -24.98 8.05
C LEU A 123 16.21 -25.59 9.37
N ALA A 124 15.09 -26.31 9.35
CA ALA A 124 14.60 -26.98 10.54
C ALA A 124 15.58 -28.10 10.98
N PRO A 125 15.69 -28.41 12.29
CA PRO A 125 16.54 -29.50 12.77
C PRO A 125 16.25 -30.84 12.08
N SER A 126 14.97 -31.16 11.82
CA SER A 126 14.57 -32.36 11.08
C SER A 126 15.07 -32.39 9.63
N THR A 127 15.23 -31.23 9.00
CA THR A 127 15.78 -31.10 7.65
C THR A 127 17.27 -31.38 7.66
N ILE A 128 17.99 -30.85 8.66
CA ILE A 128 19.42 -31.11 8.86
C ILE A 128 19.65 -32.62 9.08
N GLU A 129 18.88 -33.26 9.97
CA GLU A 129 18.97 -34.71 10.21
C GLU A 129 18.73 -35.54 8.93
N ARG A 130 17.76 -35.13 8.11
CA ARG A 130 17.49 -35.79 6.82
C ARG A 130 18.68 -35.62 5.87
N LEU A 131 19.25 -34.42 5.77
CA LEU A 131 20.43 -34.14 4.95
C LEU A 131 21.65 -34.94 5.42
N ASP A 132 21.88 -35.06 6.73
CA ASP A 132 22.95 -35.88 7.31
C ASP A 132 22.88 -37.35 6.93
N SER A 133 21.66 -37.87 6.76
CA SER A 133 21.46 -39.28 6.39
C SER A 133 21.74 -39.58 4.91
N VAL A 134 21.75 -38.56 4.04
CA VAL A 134 21.83 -38.73 2.58
C VAL A 134 23.04 -38.03 1.94
N LEU A 135 23.66 -37.07 2.63
CA LEU A 135 24.84 -36.33 2.16
C LEU A 135 26.13 -36.82 2.84
N PRO A 136 27.30 -36.62 2.22
CA PRO A 136 28.58 -36.92 2.85
C PRO A 136 28.77 -36.08 4.13
N PRO A 137 29.47 -36.59 5.17
CA PRO A 137 29.68 -35.85 6.42
C PRO A 137 30.33 -34.46 6.28
N THR A 138 30.97 -34.20 5.14
CA THR A 138 31.67 -32.97 4.78
C THR A 138 30.78 -31.89 4.15
N TRP A 139 29.46 -32.10 4.04
CA TRP A 139 28.54 -31.05 3.59
C TRP A 139 28.51 -29.88 4.59
N SER A 140 27.92 -28.75 4.22
CA SER A 140 28.03 -27.50 4.98
C SER A 140 27.33 -27.47 6.35
N HIS A 141 26.36 -28.36 6.61
CA HIS A 141 25.49 -28.33 7.80
C HIS A 141 24.72 -27.00 7.98
N ALA A 142 24.52 -26.27 6.87
CA ALA A 142 23.93 -24.94 6.87
C ALA A 142 23.20 -24.66 5.53
N ASN A 143 22.61 -23.48 5.43
CA ASN A 143 22.11 -22.92 4.18
C ASN A 143 23.10 -21.82 3.72
N PRO A 144 23.77 -21.94 2.56
CA PRO A 144 23.59 -22.92 1.48
C PRO A 144 23.96 -24.36 1.83
N VAL A 145 23.18 -25.32 1.34
CA VAL A 145 23.45 -26.76 1.39
C VAL A 145 24.52 -27.09 0.34
N ASP A 146 25.79 -27.14 0.77
CA ASP A 146 26.92 -27.52 -0.09
C ASP A 146 27.02 -29.04 -0.19
N ILE A 147 26.59 -29.60 -1.32
CA ILE A 147 26.57 -31.04 -1.59
C ILE A 147 27.91 -31.58 -2.13
N VAL A 148 28.97 -30.75 -2.10
CA VAL A 148 30.36 -31.07 -2.49
C VAL A 148 30.57 -31.20 -4.01
N GLY A 149 31.73 -30.77 -4.51
CA GLY A 149 32.03 -30.62 -5.95
C GLY A 149 32.02 -31.87 -6.83
N ASP A 150 32.05 -33.06 -6.22
CA ASP A 150 31.94 -34.35 -6.91
C ASP A 150 30.48 -34.86 -6.98
N ALA A 151 29.50 -34.00 -6.67
CA ALA A 151 28.06 -34.30 -6.64
C ALA A 151 27.56 -35.09 -7.87
N ALA A 152 27.11 -36.32 -7.60
CA ALA A 152 26.32 -37.11 -8.53
C ALA A 152 24.88 -36.58 -8.59
N PRO A 153 24.13 -36.82 -9.69
CA PRO A 153 22.74 -36.36 -9.83
C PRO A 153 21.83 -36.73 -8.65
N GLU A 154 22.03 -37.89 -8.04
CA GLU A 154 21.24 -38.37 -6.91
C GLU A 154 21.39 -37.49 -5.66
N ARG A 155 22.57 -36.87 -5.46
CA ARG A 155 22.78 -35.91 -4.36
C ARG A 155 21.98 -34.64 -4.55
N TYR A 156 21.86 -34.14 -5.79
CA TYR A 156 20.97 -33.03 -6.11
C TYR A 156 19.53 -33.38 -5.75
N GLY A 157 19.08 -34.57 -6.15
CA GLY A 157 17.72 -35.01 -5.86
C GLY A 157 17.42 -35.11 -4.36
N ALA A 158 18.30 -35.75 -3.60
CA ALA A 158 18.13 -35.91 -2.15
C ALA A 158 18.10 -34.56 -1.42
N ALA A 159 18.98 -33.62 -1.79
CA ALA A 159 19.01 -32.29 -1.19
C ALA A 159 17.76 -31.46 -1.53
N LEU A 160 17.31 -31.52 -2.79
CA LEU A 160 16.10 -30.84 -3.24
C LEU A 160 14.84 -31.37 -2.54
N GLU A 161 14.69 -32.68 -2.40
CA GLU A 161 13.56 -33.28 -1.67
C GLU A 161 13.55 -32.93 -0.18
N ALA A 162 14.73 -32.75 0.43
CA ALA A 162 14.85 -32.31 1.82
C ALA A 162 14.40 -30.84 1.97
N LEU A 163 14.89 -29.93 1.12
CA LEU A 163 14.46 -28.52 1.14
C LEU A 163 13.00 -28.32 0.73
N ALA A 164 12.47 -29.15 -0.18
CA ALA A 164 11.07 -29.14 -0.55
C ALA A 164 10.17 -29.47 0.66
N ALA A 165 10.62 -30.36 1.55
CA ALA A 165 9.89 -30.70 2.77
C ALA A 165 10.14 -29.74 3.95
N ASP A 166 11.15 -28.87 3.87
CA ASP A 166 11.54 -27.97 4.95
C ASP A 166 10.53 -26.83 5.18
N PRO A 167 9.97 -26.63 6.38
CA PRO A 167 9.01 -25.55 6.63
C PRO A 167 9.66 -24.14 6.67
N GLY A 168 11.00 -24.08 6.76
CA GLY A 168 11.78 -22.85 6.73
C GLY A 168 12.01 -22.28 5.33
N THR A 169 11.86 -23.11 4.29
CA THR A 169 12.19 -22.79 2.90
C THR A 169 10.94 -22.51 2.09
N ASP A 170 10.87 -21.35 1.42
CA ASP A 170 9.74 -20.96 0.57
C ASP A 170 10.11 -20.94 -0.92
N VAL A 171 11.39 -20.68 -1.25
CA VAL A 171 11.95 -20.69 -2.61
C VAL A 171 13.22 -21.54 -2.61
N ILE A 172 13.41 -22.38 -3.63
CA ILE A 172 14.61 -23.22 -3.75
C ILE A 172 15.45 -22.75 -4.93
N LEU A 173 16.71 -22.40 -4.67
CA LEU A 173 17.71 -22.08 -5.68
C LEU A 173 18.73 -23.22 -5.76
N VAL A 174 18.77 -23.93 -6.88
CA VAL A 174 19.75 -25.00 -7.11
C VAL A 174 20.84 -24.55 -8.07
N MET A 175 22.09 -24.84 -7.73
CA MET A 175 23.25 -24.39 -8.47
C MET A 175 24.19 -25.53 -8.84
N ASN A 176 24.73 -25.47 -10.05
CA ASN A 176 25.75 -26.39 -10.53
C ASN A 176 26.96 -25.61 -11.04
N CYS A 177 28.11 -25.86 -10.41
CA CYS A 177 29.43 -25.55 -10.91
C CYS A 177 29.97 -26.79 -11.66
N PRO A 178 30.12 -26.76 -13.00
CA PRO A 178 30.64 -27.91 -13.73
C PRO A 178 32.05 -28.30 -13.25
N THR A 179 32.23 -29.57 -12.93
CA THR A 179 33.53 -30.15 -12.56
C THR A 179 33.87 -31.31 -13.49
N GLY A 180 35.14 -31.74 -13.50
CA GLY A 180 35.54 -32.95 -14.23
C GLY A 180 35.05 -34.26 -13.59
N LEU A 181 34.44 -34.19 -12.40
CA LEU A 181 34.05 -35.36 -11.59
C LEU A 181 32.55 -35.70 -11.72
N GLY A 182 31.72 -34.75 -12.16
CA GLY A 182 30.27 -34.91 -12.27
C GLY A 182 29.73 -34.54 -13.65
N SER A 183 28.57 -35.09 -14.01
CA SER A 183 27.88 -34.77 -15.27
C SER A 183 26.85 -33.65 -15.06
N SER A 184 27.20 -32.43 -15.48
CA SER A 184 26.32 -31.25 -15.40
C SER A 184 24.96 -31.44 -16.11
N PRO A 185 24.90 -32.04 -17.32
CA PRO A 185 23.62 -32.34 -17.97
C PRO A 185 22.78 -33.39 -17.22
N ASN A 186 23.40 -34.42 -16.63
CA ASN A 186 22.63 -35.43 -15.88
C ASN A 186 22.10 -34.86 -14.56
N ALA A 187 22.86 -33.97 -13.90
CA ALA A 187 22.35 -33.21 -12.76
C ALA A 187 21.13 -32.37 -13.17
N ALA A 188 21.19 -31.66 -14.30
CA ALA A 188 20.05 -30.89 -14.82
C ALA A 188 18.82 -31.77 -15.13
N ARG A 189 19.01 -32.95 -15.74
CA ARG A 189 17.92 -33.92 -15.96
C ARG A 189 17.28 -34.36 -14.65
N LYS A 190 18.09 -34.67 -13.65
CA LYS A 190 17.57 -35.08 -12.34
C LYS A 190 16.78 -33.97 -11.65
N VAL A 191 17.24 -32.73 -11.75
CA VAL A 191 16.49 -31.57 -11.26
C VAL A 191 15.19 -31.37 -12.04
N ALA A 192 15.23 -31.49 -13.37
CA ALA A 192 14.05 -31.40 -14.23
C ALA A 192 13.03 -32.50 -13.99
N GLU A 193 13.46 -33.72 -13.63
CA GLU A 193 12.56 -34.84 -13.26
C GLU A 193 11.81 -34.59 -11.95
N LEU A 194 12.38 -33.80 -11.04
CA LEU A 194 11.80 -33.48 -9.74
C LEU A 194 10.95 -32.21 -9.78
N GLY A 195 11.23 -31.31 -10.73
CA GLY A 195 10.44 -30.12 -10.95
C GLY A 195 9.17 -30.42 -11.73
N ASP A 196 8.05 -29.85 -11.29
CA ASP A 196 6.77 -29.86 -11.99
C ASP A 196 6.39 -28.40 -12.32
N GLU A 197 6.39 -28.04 -13.60
CA GLU A 197 6.17 -26.67 -14.09
C GLU A 197 7.00 -25.56 -13.40
N GLY A 198 8.21 -25.90 -12.95
CA GLY A 198 9.10 -24.98 -12.23
C GLY A 198 8.93 -24.96 -10.71
N GLU A 199 8.15 -25.89 -10.14
CA GLU A 199 7.98 -26.02 -8.70
C GLU A 199 8.42 -27.40 -8.19
N ILE A 200 8.80 -27.49 -6.91
CA ILE A 200 9.03 -28.77 -6.23
C ILE A 200 8.35 -28.72 -4.85
N GLY A 201 7.45 -29.66 -4.59
CA GLY A 201 6.64 -29.66 -3.35
C GLY A 201 5.78 -28.40 -3.19
N GLY A 202 5.35 -27.77 -4.29
CA GLY A 202 4.58 -26.52 -4.30
C GLY A 202 5.41 -25.25 -4.03
N LYS A 203 6.74 -25.35 -4.10
CA LYS A 203 7.67 -24.22 -3.90
C LYS A 203 8.37 -23.87 -5.22
N PRO A 204 8.56 -22.58 -5.55
CA PRO A 204 9.33 -22.18 -6.73
C PRO A 204 10.74 -22.75 -6.73
N LEU A 205 11.13 -23.34 -7.87
CA LEU A 205 12.44 -23.89 -8.13
C LEU A 205 13.15 -23.05 -9.19
N LEU A 206 14.25 -22.42 -8.80
CA LEU A 206 15.13 -21.64 -9.67
C LEU A 206 16.46 -22.36 -9.82
N ALA A 207 17.10 -22.22 -10.99
CA ALA A 207 18.35 -22.90 -11.28
C ALA A 207 19.46 -21.96 -11.74
N CYS A 208 20.70 -22.25 -11.38
CA CYS A 208 21.89 -21.58 -11.88
C CYS A 208 22.94 -22.61 -12.33
N TRP A 209 23.16 -22.71 -13.64
CA TRP A 209 24.16 -23.63 -14.20
C TRP A 209 25.32 -22.79 -14.73
N LEU A 210 26.44 -22.78 -13.99
CA LEU A 210 27.56 -21.86 -14.22
C LEU A 210 28.39 -22.26 -15.44
N GLY A 211 28.87 -21.25 -16.15
CA GLY A 211 29.75 -21.41 -17.31
C GLY A 211 28.99 -21.33 -18.64
N GLU A 212 29.74 -21.20 -19.73
CA GLU A 212 29.14 -20.92 -21.04
C GLU A 212 28.86 -22.20 -21.82
N TYR A 213 29.91 -22.92 -22.22
CA TYR A 213 29.79 -24.09 -23.10
C TYR A 213 29.28 -25.34 -22.37
N THR A 214 29.88 -25.68 -21.22
CA THR A 214 29.61 -26.93 -20.48
C THR A 214 28.24 -26.96 -19.80
N ALA A 215 27.69 -25.78 -19.47
CA ALA A 215 26.41 -25.65 -18.81
C ALA A 215 25.23 -25.41 -19.77
N ARG A 216 25.48 -25.13 -21.06
CA ARG A 216 24.44 -24.81 -22.05
C ARG A 216 23.38 -25.90 -22.20
N GLU A 217 23.80 -27.16 -22.26
CA GLU A 217 22.87 -28.29 -22.35
C GLU A 217 22.02 -28.39 -21.08
N GLY A 218 22.63 -28.23 -19.90
CA GLY A 218 21.92 -28.24 -18.61
C GLY A 218 20.86 -27.14 -18.52
N ARG A 219 21.21 -25.90 -18.87
CA ARG A 219 20.25 -24.78 -18.90
C ARG A 219 19.08 -25.05 -19.85
N ARG A 220 19.36 -25.59 -21.04
CA ARG A 220 18.31 -25.95 -22.00
C ARG A 220 17.33 -26.98 -21.44
N ILE A 221 17.84 -28.04 -20.80
CA ILE A 221 17.01 -29.09 -20.17
C ILE A 221 16.09 -28.48 -19.11
N LEU A 222 16.63 -27.60 -18.26
CA LEU A 222 15.86 -26.93 -17.19
C LEU A 222 14.77 -26.02 -17.76
N THR A 223 15.10 -25.19 -18.75
CA THR A 223 14.12 -24.30 -19.40
C THR A 223 13.00 -25.08 -20.10
N GLU A 224 13.33 -26.18 -20.80
CA GLU A 224 12.35 -27.08 -21.43
C GLU A 224 11.42 -27.74 -20.39
N ALA A 225 11.92 -27.99 -19.18
CA ALA A 225 11.14 -28.49 -18.04
C ALA A 225 10.34 -27.41 -17.28
N GLY A 226 10.42 -26.15 -17.71
CA GLY A 226 9.69 -25.05 -17.08
C GLY A 226 10.41 -24.39 -15.90
N ILE A 227 11.65 -24.76 -15.61
CA ILE A 227 12.47 -24.20 -14.53
C ILE A 227 13.21 -22.96 -15.04
N ALA A 228 13.07 -21.82 -14.36
CA ALA A 228 13.81 -20.61 -14.68
C ALA A 228 15.30 -20.84 -14.40
N SER A 229 16.14 -20.66 -15.43
CA SER A 229 17.56 -20.99 -15.39
C SER A 229 18.43 -19.79 -15.73
N PHE A 230 19.37 -19.48 -14.84
CA PHE A 230 20.26 -18.33 -14.90
C PHE A 230 21.73 -18.75 -15.12
N GLU A 231 22.56 -17.80 -15.55
CA GLU A 231 23.96 -18.07 -15.90
C GLU A 231 24.94 -17.81 -14.74
N THR A 232 24.60 -16.88 -13.86
CA THR A 232 25.45 -16.48 -12.72
C THR A 232 24.70 -16.64 -11.38
N PRO A 233 25.42 -16.89 -10.27
CA PRO A 233 24.84 -16.90 -8.93
C PRO A 233 24.13 -15.58 -8.58
N GLU A 234 24.70 -14.45 -9.03
CA GLU A 234 24.17 -13.12 -8.79
C GLU A 234 22.82 -12.92 -9.47
N ASP A 235 22.69 -13.27 -10.75
CA ASP A 235 21.43 -13.16 -11.49
C ASP A 235 20.35 -14.07 -10.87
N ALA A 236 20.73 -15.28 -10.45
CA ALA A 236 19.81 -16.22 -9.81
C ALA A 236 19.33 -15.74 -8.44
N ALA A 237 20.21 -15.09 -7.67
CA ALA A 237 19.87 -14.48 -6.38
C ALA A 237 18.97 -13.26 -6.55
N ILE A 238 19.23 -12.41 -7.56
CA ILE A 238 18.34 -11.31 -7.94
C ILE A 238 16.97 -11.85 -8.37
N ALA A 239 16.94 -12.89 -9.20
CA ALA A 239 15.69 -13.52 -9.63
C ALA A 239 14.85 -14.03 -8.45
N ALA A 240 15.48 -14.65 -7.46
CA ALA A 240 14.81 -15.06 -6.22
C ALA A 240 14.23 -13.85 -5.45
N SER A 241 14.90 -12.70 -5.44
CA SER A 241 14.40 -11.49 -4.76
C SER A 241 13.13 -10.94 -5.41
N TYR A 242 12.97 -11.07 -6.74
CA TYR A 242 11.75 -10.64 -7.45
C TYR A 242 10.48 -11.31 -6.94
N LEU A 243 10.55 -12.59 -6.55
CA LEU A 243 9.40 -13.29 -5.96
C LEU A 243 8.95 -12.60 -4.67
N GLY A 244 9.88 -12.24 -3.79
CA GLY A 244 9.59 -11.52 -2.55
C GLY A 244 9.10 -10.10 -2.78
N GLU A 245 9.76 -9.35 -3.67
CA GLU A 245 9.41 -7.97 -4.01
C GLU A 245 8.02 -7.88 -4.66
N TRP A 246 7.74 -8.73 -5.63
CA TRP A 246 6.43 -8.81 -6.28
C TRP A 246 5.35 -9.24 -5.29
N SER A 247 5.63 -10.20 -4.41
CA SER A 247 4.68 -10.63 -3.37
C SER A 247 4.32 -9.48 -2.41
N ARG A 248 5.30 -8.66 -2.01
CA ARG A 248 5.04 -7.43 -1.23
C ARG A 248 4.19 -6.44 -2.01
N ALA A 249 4.49 -6.19 -3.28
CA ALA A 249 3.71 -5.30 -4.13
C ALA A 249 2.25 -5.79 -4.31
N GLN A 250 2.06 -7.10 -4.45
CA GLN A 250 0.74 -7.73 -4.49
C GLN A 250 -0.03 -7.57 -3.18
N ARG A 251 0.61 -7.80 -2.03
CA ARG A 251 -0.01 -7.53 -0.72
C ARG A 251 -0.45 -6.08 -0.62
N ALA A 252 0.43 -5.13 -0.96
CA ALA A 252 0.13 -3.70 -0.96
C ALA A 252 -1.04 -3.34 -1.89
N LEU A 253 -1.15 -3.97 -3.07
CA LEU A 253 -2.25 -3.79 -4.01
C LEU A 253 -3.60 -4.25 -3.44
N LEU A 254 -3.62 -5.37 -2.72
CA LEU A 254 -4.81 -5.98 -2.12
C LEU A 254 -5.30 -5.26 -0.86
N ARG A 255 -4.48 -4.39 -0.26
CA ARG A 255 -4.90 -3.59 0.90
C ARG A 255 -6.01 -2.62 0.50
N THR A 256 -7.14 -2.73 1.19
CA THR A 256 -8.26 -1.79 1.16
C THR A 256 -8.29 -1.08 2.50
N PRO A 257 -7.70 0.11 2.62
CA PRO A 257 -7.72 0.86 3.87
C PRO A 257 -9.13 1.10 4.35
N SER A 258 -9.36 0.77 5.62
CA SER A 258 -10.62 1.08 6.28
C SER A 258 -10.76 2.58 6.43
N SER A 259 -11.87 3.14 5.93
CA SER A 259 -12.34 4.44 6.43
C SER A 259 -12.73 4.24 7.90
N ARG A 260 -11.97 4.77 8.85
CA ARG A 260 -12.28 4.64 10.28
C ARG A 260 -13.65 5.28 10.59
N GLY A 261 -14.37 4.72 11.57
CA GLY A 261 -15.77 5.01 11.90
C GLY A 261 -16.01 6.28 12.75
N GLY A 262 -17.18 6.32 13.40
CA GLY A 262 -17.85 7.50 13.97
C GLY A 262 -17.03 8.52 14.78
N ASP A 263 -15.99 8.12 15.52
CA ASP A 263 -15.14 9.04 16.30
C ASP A 263 -14.39 10.06 15.42
N GLN A 264 -14.23 9.80 14.12
CA GLN A 264 -13.63 10.74 13.17
C GLN A 264 -14.57 11.83 12.65
N ALA A 265 -15.89 11.67 12.76
CA ALA A 265 -16.82 12.70 12.30
C ALA A 265 -16.63 14.00 13.10
N ASP A 266 -16.45 13.87 14.41
CA ASP A 266 -16.20 14.99 15.31
C ASP A 266 -14.81 15.61 15.10
N GLY A 267 -13.80 14.77 14.86
CA GLY A 267 -12.45 15.22 14.50
C GLY A 267 -12.40 16.00 13.19
N LYS A 268 -13.09 15.50 12.16
CA LYS A 268 -13.23 16.17 10.87
C LYS A 268 -13.92 17.52 10.99
N ALA A 269 -15.05 17.58 11.70
CA ALA A 269 -15.77 18.83 11.91
C ALA A 269 -14.90 19.89 12.63
N SER A 270 -14.14 19.45 13.64
CA SER A 270 -13.23 20.32 14.41
C SER A 270 -12.10 20.89 13.53
N ALA A 271 -11.41 20.04 12.77
CA ALA A 271 -10.37 20.49 11.85
C ALA A 271 -10.92 21.37 10.71
N GLN A 272 -12.12 21.05 10.19
CA GLN A 272 -12.76 21.87 9.15
C GLN A 272 -13.09 23.28 9.67
N ALA A 273 -13.54 23.41 10.92
CA ALA A 273 -13.80 24.71 11.52
C ALA A 273 -12.52 25.56 11.61
N ILE A 274 -11.39 24.95 11.99
CA ILE A 274 -10.07 25.61 12.01
C ILE A 274 -9.68 26.09 10.60
N PHE A 275 -9.79 25.21 9.60
CA PHE A 275 -9.43 25.57 8.21
C PHE A 275 -10.32 26.67 7.64
N ARG A 276 -11.63 26.65 7.94
CA ARG A 276 -12.57 27.70 7.54
C ARG A 276 -12.24 29.04 8.18
N GLN A 277 -11.89 29.04 9.46
CA GLN A 277 -11.46 30.26 10.14
C GLN A 277 -10.20 30.85 9.48
N VAL A 278 -9.19 30.02 9.23
CA VAL A 278 -7.93 30.44 8.60
C VAL A 278 -8.17 30.99 7.18
N ALA A 279 -9.03 30.32 6.41
CA ALA A 279 -9.42 30.77 5.07
C ALA A 279 -10.23 32.07 5.08
N ALA A 280 -11.16 32.24 6.03
CA ALA A 280 -11.92 33.48 6.21
C ALA A 280 -11.01 34.68 6.57
N GLU A 281 -9.88 34.42 7.23
CA GLU A 281 -8.83 35.40 7.47
C GLU A 281 -7.92 35.66 6.25
N GLY A 282 -8.16 34.99 5.11
CA GLY A 282 -7.35 35.10 3.89
C GLY A 282 -5.96 34.49 4.01
N ARG A 283 -5.72 33.65 5.03
CA ARG A 283 -4.42 33.03 5.30
C ARG A 283 -4.33 31.65 4.66
N ARG A 284 -3.14 31.31 4.17
CA ARG A 284 -2.78 29.95 3.72
C ARG A 284 -2.10 29.12 4.81
N MET A 285 -1.31 29.78 5.65
CA MET A 285 -0.56 29.14 6.72
C MET A 285 -1.34 29.17 8.03
N LEU A 286 -1.46 28.00 8.67
CA LEU A 286 -1.91 27.89 10.04
C LEU A 286 -0.82 28.38 11.00
N THR A 287 -1.24 28.95 12.12
CA THR A 287 -0.36 29.14 13.27
C THR A 287 -0.10 27.79 13.94
N GLU A 288 0.99 27.70 14.71
CA GLU A 288 1.37 26.46 15.39
C GLU A 288 0.28 25.90 16.33
N PRO A 289 -0.43 26.70 17.15
CA PRO A 289 -1.56 26.21 17.93
C PRO A 289 -2.74 25.70 17.07
N GLU A 290 -3.06 26.39 15.97
CA GLU A 290 -4.11 25.95 15.03
C GLU A 290 -3.73 24.62 14.36
N ALA A 291 -2.47 24.48 13.93
CA ALA A 291 -1.97 23.26 13.30
C ALA A 291 -1.98 22.08 14.28
N LYS A 292 -1.56 22.30 15.53
CA LYS A 292 -1.62 21.31 16.61
C LYS A 292 -3.04 20.88 16.93
N ALA A 293 -3.96 21.83 17.06
CA ALA A 293 -5.37 21.52 17.29
C ALA A 293 -5.97 20.71 16.13
N ALA A 294 -5.58 20.98 14.89
CA ALA A 294 -6.05 20.23 13.72
C ALA A 294 -5.56 18.77 13.71
N ILE A 295 -4.29 18.51 14.03
CA ILE A 295 -3.76 17.13 14.11
C ILE A 295 -4.24 16.38 15.37
N GLU A 296 -4.46 17.10 16.48
CA GLU A 296 -5.01 16.55 17.73
C GLU A 296 -6.46 16.11 17.52
N ALA A 297 -7.25 16.85 16.73
CA ALA A 297 -8.60 16.45 16.33
C ALA A 297 -8.62 15.11 15.56
N TYR A 298 -7.50 14.70 14.96
CA TYR A 298 -7.33 13.39 14.31
C TYR A 298 -6.62 12.37 15.21
N GLY A 299 -6.43 12.66 16.49
CA GLY A 299 -5.87 11.75 17.48
C GLY A 299 -4.34 11.70 17.50
N ILE A 300 -3.65 12.66 16.89
CA ILE A 300 -2.19 12.79 17.03
C ILE A 300 -1.89 13.60 18.30
N PRO A 301 -1.29 13.01 19.35
CA PRO A 301 -1.10 13.69 20.62
C PRO A 301 -0.15 14.89 20.51
N VAL A 302 -0.53 16.03 21.11
CA VAL A 302 0.29 17.25 21.17
C VAL A 302 0.49 17.67 22.63
N PRO A 303 1.58 18.40 22.96
CA PRO A 303 1.75 18.98 24.29
C PRO A 303 0.65 20.00 24.59
N ARG A 304 0.16 19.99 25.84
CA ARG A 304 -0.80 20.98 26.31
C ARG A 304 -0.26 22.39 26.05
N THR A 305 -1.03 23.17 25.29
CA THR A 305 -0.63 24.49 24.80
C THR A 305 -1.64 25.54 25.25
N ILE A 306 -1.16 26.65 25.81
CA ILE A 306 -1.97 27.81 26.18
C ILE A 306 -1.49 29.01 25.37
N VAL A 307 -2.41 29.64 24.65
CA VAL A 307 -2.13 30.88 23.90
C VAL A 307 -2.28 32.07 24.85
N ALA A 308 -1.25 32.93 24.88
CA ALA A 308 -1.19 34.13 25.70
C ALA A 308 -0.99 35.36 24.81
N GLY A 309 -1.85 36.37 24.95
CA GLY A 309 -1.77 37.63 24.21
C GLY A 309 -0.84 38.67 24.85
N SER A 310 -0.37 38.44 26.08
CA SER A 310 0.52 39.35 26.80
C SER A 310 1.56 38.63 27.65
N ILE A 311 2.64 39.31 28.01
CA ILE A 311 3.68 38.79 28.91
C ILE A 311 3.10 38.39 30.28
N ALA A 312 2.10 39.13 30.78
CA ALA A 312 1.42 38.79 32.03
C ALA A 312 0.61 37.48 31.94
N GLU A 313 -0.02 37.25 30.78
CA GLU A 313 -0.71 35.98 30.50
C GLU A 313 0.29 34.83 30.31
N VAL A 314 1.47 35.06 29.74
CA VAL A 314 2.54 34.06 29.65
C VAL A 314 2.93 33.55 31.04
N ALA A 315 3.14 34.46 32.00
CA ALA A 315 3.46 34.09 33.38
C ALA A 315 2.35 33.24 34.02
N ARG A 316 1.08 33.63 33.80
CA ARG A 316 -0.09 32.90 34.32
C ARG A 316 -0.20 31.50 33.73
N ALA A 317 -0.07 31.39 32.40
CA ALA A 317 -0.08 30.12 31.68
C ALA A 317 1.06 29.20 32.11
N ALA A 318 2.27 29.75 32.27
CA ALA A 318 3.42 29.00 32.80
C ALA A 318 3.15 28.50 34.22
N GLY A 319 2.64 29.35 35.12
CA GLY A 319 2.29 28.96 36.48
C GLY A 319 1.20 27.89 36.57
N GLU A 320 0.30 27.84 35.59
CA GLU A 320 -0.68 26.75 35.48
C GLU A 320 -0.06 25.44 35.01
N LEU A 321 0.75 25.48 33.93
CA LEU A 321 1.35 24.28 33.35
C LEU A 321 2.39 23.64 34.28
N LEU A 322 3.19 24.47 34.97
CA LEU A 322 4.20 24.03 35.94
C LEU A 322 3.63 23.29 37.16
N LYS A 323 2.31 23.31 37.38
CA LYS A 323 1.66 22.43 38.38
C LYS A 323 1.71 20.95 37.98
N SER A 324 1.83 20.68 36.69
CA SER A 324 1.77 19.35 36.07
C SER A 324 3.00 18.99 35.23
N SER A 325 3.97 19.90 35.08
CA SER A 325 5.19 19.69 34.29
C SER A 325 6.41 20.31 34.97
N GLU A 326 7.58 19.70 34.79
CA GLU A 326 8.84 20.17 35.40
C GLU A 326 9.35 21.49 34.78
N ALA A 327 9.09 21.70 33.49
CA ALA A 327 9.45 22.89 32.76
C ALA A 327 8.40 23.24 31.70
N VAL A 328 8.42 24.48 31.23
CA VAL A 328 7.62 24.97 30.11
C VAL A 328 8.48 25.52 28.99
N VAL A 329 7.88 25.65 27.83
CA VAL A 329 8.43 26.28 26.64
C VAL A 329 7.60 27.50 26.31
N VAL A 330 8.25 28.63 26.00
CA VAL A 330 7.60 29.83 25.47
C VAL A 330 8.04 30.00 24.03
N LYS A 331 7.08 29.99 23.10
CA LYS A 331 7.30 30.25 21.68
C LYS A 331 6.57 31.52 21.24
N LEU A 332 7.15 32.26 20.30
CA LEU A 332 6.51 33.37 19.62
C LEU A 332 5.29 32.86 18.84
N LEU A 333 4.14 33.51 19.00
CA LEU A 333 3.00 33.33 18.09
C LEU A 333 3.06 34.45 17.06
N SER A 334 3.17 34.07 15.79
CA SER A 334 3.12 34.99 14.66
C SER A 334 2.36 34.36 13.51
N LYS A 335 1.50 35.15 12.86
CA LYS A 335 0.81 34.81 11.62
C LYS A 335 1.67 35.06 10.38
N VAL A 336 2.82 35.74 10.53
CA VAL A 336 3.70 36.16 9.44
C VAL A 336 5.03 35.40 9.46
N VAL A 337 5.61 35.15 10.63
CA VAL A 337 6.90 34.44 10.78
C VAL A 337 6.67 32.95 10.96
N SER A 338 7.05 32.15 9.95
CA SER A 338 6.93 30.69 9.97
C SER A 338 8.12 29.98 10.65
N HIS A 339 9.36 30.46 10.43
CA HIS A 339 10.58 29.88 11.02
C HIS A 339 11.03 30.67 12.27
N LYS A 340 10.46 30.30 13.42
CA LYS A 340 10.62 31.04 14.69
C LYS A 340 11.98 30.80 15.36
N SER A 341 12.56 29.61 15.20
CA SER A 341 13.86 29.27 15.79
C SER A 341 14.98 30.15 15.23
N ASP A 342 14.90 30.51 13.95
CA ASP A 342 15.91 31.34 13.25
C ASP A 342 15.94 32.77 13.79
N VAL A 343 14.80 33.26 14.30
CA VAL A 343 14.71 34.57 14.99
C VAL A 343 14.85 34.45 16.51
N GLY A 344 15.22 33.27 17.02
CA GLY A 344 15.31 33.00 18.45
C GLY A 344 13.96 33.04 19.19
N GLY A 345 12.85 32.90 18.47
CA GLY A 345 11.49 32.96 19.00
C GLY A 345 11.07 31.77 19.85
N VAL A 346 11.99 30.93 20.31
CA VAL A 346 11.74 29.77 21.17
C VAL A 346 12.68 29.82 22.36
N VAL A 347 12.14 29.71 23.58
CA VAL A 347 12.92 29.59 24.82
C VAL A 347 12.45 28.35 25.57
N LEU A 348 13.40 27.46 25.84
CA LEU A 348 13.18 26.16 26.48
C LEU A 348 13.59 26.19 27.96
N ASP A 349 13.30 25.11 28.69
CA ASP A 349 13.77 24.84 30.05
C ASP A 349 13.38 25.90 31.10
N ILE A 350 12.13 26.35 31.04
CA ILE A 350 11.61 27.39 31.93
C ILE A 350 10.93 26.74 33.14
N GLY A 351 11.56 26.82 34.30
CA GLY A 351 11.03 26.23 35.55
C GLY A 351 10.19 27.17 36.43
N THR A 352 9.98 28.44 36.05
CA THR A 352 9.23 29.42 36.86
C THR A 352 8.40 30.37 35.99
N ALA A 353 7.31 30.91 36.54
CA ALA A 353 6.45 31.88 35.86
C ALA A 353 7.19 33.19 35.54
N GLU A 354 8.08 33.62 36.43
CA GLU A 354 8.90 34.82 36.29
C GLU A 354 9.88 34.68 35.10
N ARG A 355 10.58 33.54 35.00
CA ARG A 355 11.44 33.25 33.85
C ARG A 355 10.66 33.14 32.54
N ALA A 356 9.41 32.69 32.59
CA ALA A 356 8.55 32.66 31.40
C ALA A 356 8.25 34.07 30.89
N ALA A 357 7.99 35.02 31.79
CA ALA A 357 7.81 36.42 31.44
C ALA A 357 9.10 37.07 30.90
N GLU A 358 10.26 36.71 31.47
CA GLU A 358 11.57 37.15 30.96
C GLU A 358 11.86 36.59 29.57
N ALA A 359 11.54 35.32 29.34
CA ALA A 359 11.66 34.69 28.03
C ALA A 359 10.83 35.41 26.97
N ALA A 360 9.56 35.74 27.28
CA ALA A 360 8.70 36.52 26.38
C ALA A 360 9.29 37.91 26.07
N ARG A 361 9.78 38.64 27.09
CA ARG A 361 10.47 39.92 26.90
C ARG A 361 11.70 39.78 25.99
N SER A 362 12.51 38.75 26.20
CA SER A 362 13.71 38.48 25.39
C SER A 362 13.37 38.18 23.93
N ILE A 363 12.27 37.44 23.67
CA ILE A 363 11.77 37.19 22.32
C ILE A 363 11.35 38.51 21.66
N GLU A 364 10.59 39.36 22.38
CA GLU A 364 10.15 40.67 21.89
C GLU A 364 11.32 41.59 21.52
N THR A 365 12.36 41.64 22.36
CA THR A 365 13.57 42.42 22.09
C THR A 365 14.28 41.95 20.84
N ARG A 366 14.51 40.64 20.70
CA ARG A 366 15.18 40.05 19.53
C ARG A 366 14.39 40.27 18.24
N LEU A 367 13.06 40.14 18.30
CA LEU A 367 12.21 40.40 17.14
C LEU A 367 12.30 41.86 16.68
N ARG A 368 12.32 42.83 17.61
CA ARG A 368 12.47 44.25 17.28
C ARG A 368 13.83 44.57 16.66
N GLU A 369 14.89 43.89 17.09
CA GLU A 369 16.24 44.07 16.55
C GLU A 369 16.38 43.49 15.15
N GLN A 370 15.82 42.30 14.91
CA GLN A 370 15.99 41.57 13.64
C GLN A 370 14.93 41.92 12.59
N SER A 371 13.74 42.36 12.98
CA SER A 371 12.64 42.69 12.06
C SER A 371 11.81 43.88 12.59
N PRO A 372 12.32 45.11 12.44
CA PRO A 372 11.63 46.32 12.88
C PRO A 372 10.27 46.47 12.18
N GLY A 373 9.19 46.60 12.97
CA GLY A 373 7.82 46.79 12.46
C GLY A 373 6.94 45.53 12.47
N THR A 374 7.49 44.34 12.75
CA THR A 374 6.70 43.12 12.92
C THR A 374 5.93 43.16 14.24
N LYS A 375 4.59 43.09 14.17
CA LYS A 375 3.74 43.03 15.36
C LYS A 375 3.76 41.62 15.95
N VAL A 376 3.88 41.53 17.27
CA VAL A 376 3.75 40.26 18.00
C VAL A 376 2.26 39.95 18.14
N ASP A 377 1.82 38.81 17.58
CA ASP A 377 0.43 38.36 17.70
C ASP A 377 0.15 37.71 19.06
N GLY A 378 1.18 37.18 19.71
CA GLY A 378 1.14 36.66 21.08
C GLY A 378 2.27 35.65 21.34
N TYR A 379 2.01 34.73 22.26
CA TYR A 379 2.92 33.66 22.65
C TYR A 379 2.16 32.34 22.80
N SER A 380 2.79 31.21 22.48
CA SER A 380 2.32 29.89 22.90
C SER A 380 3.19 29.38 24.05
N VAL A 381 2.55 29.06 25.18
CA VAL A 381 3.19 28.47 26.36
C VAL A 381 2.81 27.00 26.42
N GLN A 382 3.80 26.11 26.49
CA GLN A 382 3.61 24.67 26.36
C GLN A 382 4.31 23.92 27.49
N ALA A 383 3.73 22.81 27.93
CA ALA A 383 4.45 21.87 28.78
C ALA A 383 5.68 21.32 28.03
N MET A 384 6.86 21.39 28.64
CA MET A 384 8.08 20.86 28.03
C MET A 384 8.08 19.33 28.13
N VAL A 385 8.14 18.66 26.98
CA VAL A 385 8.21 17.19 26.92
C VAL A 385 9.67 16.77 26.95
N ALA A 386 10.11 16.17 28.06
CA ALA A 386 11.47 15.65 28.22
C ALA A 386 11.48 14.11 28.18
N ARG A 387 11.63 13.54 26.97
CA ARG A 387 11.76 12.08 26.77
C ARG A 387 13.17 11.74 26.31
N LYS A 388 14.10 11.55 27.25
CA LYS A 388 15.56 11.36 27.00
C LYS A 388 15.92 10.22 26.05
N HIS A 389 15.02 9.25 25.85
CA HIS A 389 15.25 8.09 24.99
C HIS A 389 14.29 8.01 23.79
N ALA A 390 13.46 9.03 23.60
CA ALA A 390 12.60 9.10 22.42
C ALA A 390 13.41 9.32 21.15
N GLN A 391 12.96 8.71 20.08
CA GLN A 391 13.45 8.96 18.74
C GLN A 391 12.67 10.12 18.12
N GLU A 392 13.36 10.99 17.39
CA GLU A 392 12.72 12.04 16.59
C GLU A 392 12.34 11.47 15.23
N LEU A 393 11.05 11.58 14.89
CA LEU A 393 10.49 11.17 13.61
C LEU A 393 9.94 12.39 12.87
N ILE A 394 9.85 12.29 11.56
CA ILE A 394 9.14 13.24 10.70
C ILE A 394 7.98 12.51 10.02
N LEU A 395 6.79 13.11 10.12
CA LEU A 395 5.61 12.71 9.35
C LEU A 395 5.16 13.93 8.57
N GLY A 396 5.00 13.79 7.26
CA GLY A 396 4.54 14.92 6.46
C GLY A 396 3.79 14.51 5.21
N MET A 397 3.21 15.50 4.56
CA MET A 397 2.59 15.37 3.25
C MET A 397 2.92 16.58 2.39
N ASN A 398 3.04 16.33 1.09
CA ASN A 398 3.21 17.35 0.06
C ASN A 398 2.42 16.93 -1.19
N LEU A 399 2.17 17.88 -2.08
CA LEU A 399 1.57 17.63 -3.39
C LEU A 399 2.67 17.36 -4.44
N ASP A 400 2.78 16.10 -4.88
CA ASP A 400 3.55 15.75 -6.05
C ASP A 400 2.81 16.16 -7.34
N PRO A 401 3.48 16.75 -8.34
CA PRO A 401 2.83 17.20 -9.58
C PRO A 401 2.16 16.08 -10.39
N MET A 402 2.60 14.83 -10.22
CA MET A 402 2.12 13.68 -10.98
C MET A 402 1.07 12.91 -10.18
N PHE A 403 1.38 12.55 -8.93
CA PHE A 403 0.52 11.67 -8.12
C PHE A 403 -0.35 12.41 -7.09
N GLY A 404 -0.26 13.73 -7.03
CA GLY A 404 -0.99 14.53 -6.05
C GLY A 404 -0.44 14.31 -4.64
N PRO A 405 -1.29 14.21 -3.61
CA PRO A 405 -0.80 14.13 -2.23
C PRO A 405 -0.05 12.83 -1.94
N VAL A 406 1.14 12.97 -1.37
CA VAL A 406 2.02 11.88 -0.93
C VAL A 406 2.38 12.05 0.54
N ILE A 407 2.62 10.95 1.24
CA ILE A 407 3.03 10.92 2.65
C ILE A 407 4.53 10.63 2.72
N LEU A 408 5.23 11.33 3.60
CA LEU A 408 6.62 11.10 3.96
C LEU A 408 6.69 10.63 5.42
N PHE A 409 7.48 9.59 5.65
CA PHE A 409 7.86 9.12 6.98
C PHE A 409 9.37 8.96 7.06
N GLY A 410 10.00 9.31 8.17
CA GLY A 410 11.44 9.06 8.34
C GLY A 410 12.01 9.54 9.67
N ALA A 411 13.34 9.54 9.73
CA ALA A 411 14.09 10.15 10.83
C ALA A 411 13.85 11.67 10.84
N GLY A 412 13.42 12.21 11.98
CA GLY A 412 13.10 13.63 12.18
C GLY A 412 14.27 14.44 12.74
N GLY A 413 13.97 15.66 13.18
CA GLY A 413 14.92 16.58 13.77
C GLY A 413 15.50 17.57 12.76
N THR A 414 16.70 18.08 13.05
CA THR A 414 17.38 19.10 12.22
C THR A 414 18.24 18.50 11.11
N ALA A 415 18.54 17.20 11.17
CA ALA A 415 19.44 16.51 10.24
C ALA A 415 18.73 15.72 9.12
N VAL A 416 17.43 15.92 8.93
CA VAL A 416 16.57 15.14 7.99
C VAL A 416 17.17 15.08 6.59
N GLU A 417 17.56 16.23 6.03
CA GLU A 417 18.09 16.35 4.66
C GLU A 417 19.45 15.63 4.48
N VAL A 418 20.24 15.54 5.55
CA VAL A 418 21.58 14.94 5.52
C VAL A 418 21.53 13.42 5.71
N VAL A 419 20.61 12.94 6.55
CA VAL A 419 20.49 11.51 6.88
C VAL A 419 19.79 10.73 5.74
N ASN A 420 18.87 11.38 5.03
CA ASN A 420 18.17 10.83 3.86
C ASN A 420 17.49 9.46 4.14
N ASP A 421 17.01 9.26 5.36
CA ASP A 421 16.34 8.04 5.83
C ASP A 421 14.81 8.24 5.86
N THR A 422 14.21 8.17 4.67
CA THR A 422 12.79 8.49 4.47
C THR A 422 12.13 7.48 3.55
N ALA A 423 10.88 7.14 3.86
CA ALA A 423 9.97 6.39 3.01
C ALA A 423 8.86 7.30 2.48
N ILE A 424 8.42 7.03 1.25
CA ILE A 424 7.28 7.69 0.62
C ILE A 424 6.15 6.69 0.48
N ALA A 425 4.93 7.11 0.79
CA ALA A 425 3.72 6.31 0.63
C ALA A 425 2.59 7.13 -0.01
N LEU A 426 1.64 6.45 -0.66
CA LEU A 426 0.46 7.09 -1.23
C LEU A 426 -0.76 6.83 -0.34
N PRO A 427 -1.51 7.88 0.04
CA PRO A 427 -2.79 7.72 0.71
C PRO A 427 -3.84 7.06 -0.21
N PRO A 428 -4.85 6.36 0.34
CA PRO A 428 -5.01 6.06 1.76
C PRO A 428 -4.05 4.97 2.27
N LEU A 429 -3.68 5.05 3.56
CA LEU A 429 -2.90 4.06 4.30
C LEU A 429 -3.78 3.24 5.25
N ASP A 430 -3.31 2.04 5.55
CA ASP A 430 -3.79 1.22 6.67
C ASP A 430 -2.61 0.77 7.53
N ASP A 431 -2.88 0.00 8.59
CA ASP A 431 -1.86 -0.44 9.54
C ASP A 431 -0.69 -1.18 8.88
N VAL A 432 -0.95 -1.96 7.83
CA VAL A 432 0.07 -2.72 7.12
C VAL A 432 0.91 -1.79 6.26
N LEU A 433 0.29 -0.91 5.47
CA LEU A 433 1.01 0.04 4.61
C LEU A 433 1.81 1.06 5.41
N ALA A 434 1.29 1.49 6.56
CA ALA A 434 2.02 2.34 7.50
C ALA A 434 3.21 1.59 8.11
N GLY A 435 3.02 0.31 8.47
CA GLY A 435 4.10 -0.57 8.91
C GLY A 435 5.19 -0.74 7.85
N ASP A 436 4.81 -0.99 6.59
CA ASP A 436 5.74 -1.11 5.46
C ASP A 436 6.57 0.17 5.27
N ALA A 437 5.95 1.35 5.44
CA ALA A 437 6.65 2.63 5.38
C ALA A 437 7.66 2.80 6.52
N ILE A 438 7.36 2.30 7.72
CA ILE A 438 8.30 2.30 8.85
C ILE A 438 9.46 1.35 8.57
N ASP A 439 9.19 0.13 8.12
CA ASP A 439 10.19 -0.92 7.91
C ASP A 439 11.13 -0.63 6.73
N ALA A 440 10.68 0.22 5.80
CA ALA A 440 11.50 0.73 4.71
C ALA A 440 12.60 1.73 5.16
N THR A 441 12.58 2.17 6.42
CA THR A 441 13.56 3.12 6.97
C THR A 441 14.55 2.46 7.93
N ARG A 442 15.75 3.02 8.04
CA ARG A 442 16.74 2.57 9.03
C ARG A 442 16.32 2.93 10.46
N ILE A 443 15.64 4.06 10.65
CA ILE A 443 15.05 4.47 11.93
C ILE A 443 14.02 3.44 12.41
N GLY A 444 13.30 2.76 11.50
CA GLY A 444 12.43 1.63 11.80
C GLY A 444 13.12 0.53 12.61
N ARG A 445 14.39 0.21 12.28
CA ARG A 445 15.20 -0.78 13.02
C ARG A 445 15.56 -0.29 14.43
N LEU A 446 15.79 1.02 14.60
CA LEU A 446 16.07 1.62 15.92
C LEU A 446 14.81 1.68 16.79
N LEU A 447 13.63 1.87 16.17
CA LEU A 447 12.33 1.86 16.84
C LEU A 447 11.96 0.46 17.37
N ALA A 448 12.47 -0.61 16.75
CA ALA A 448 12.29 -1.98 17.24
C ALA A 448 13.04 -2.29 18.54
N GLY A 449 13.83 -1.34 19.06
CA GLY A 449 14.62 -1.49 20.28
C GLY A 449 16.02 -2.05 19.99
N TYR A 450 16.98 -1.65 20.81
CA TYR A 450 18.34 -2.17 20.74
C TYR A 450 19.04 -2.06 22.09
N ARG A 451 19.77 -3.11 22.49
CA ARG A 451 20.46 -3.21 23.79
C ARG A 451 19.50 -2.83 24.93
N ASP A 452 19.82 -1.79 25.69
CA ASP A 452 19.05 -1.34 26.85
C ASP A 452 17.84 -0.45 26.50
N ARG A 453 17.61 -0.15 25.21
CA ARG A 453 16.47 0.65 24.77
C ARG A 453 15.27 -0.23 24.44
N LYS A 454 14.17 0.01 25.15
CA LYS A 454 12.88 -0.61 24.85
C LYS A 454 12.38 -0.19 23.45
N PRO A 455 11.65 -1.07 22.75
CA PRO A 455 10.99 -0.71 21.50
C PRO A 455 10.05 0.48 21.71
N ALA A 456 9.97 1.35 20.71
CA ALA A 456 8.94 2.38 20.65
C ALA A 456 7.56 1.74 20.42
N ASP A 457 6.50 2.42 20.85
CA ASP A 457 5.13 1.99 20.58
C ASP A 457 4.83 2.11 19.08
N ARG A 458 5.06 1.01 18.36
CA ARG A 458 4.81 0.92 16.92
C ARG A 458 3.33 1.17 16.59
N GLY A 459 2.41 0.76 17.45
CA GLY A 459 0.98 0.97 17.26
C GLY A 459 0.63 2.46 17.24
N ALA A 460 1.23 3.25 18.14
CA ALA A 460 1.05 4.70 18.18
C ALA A 460 1.61 5.41 16.93
N ILE A 461 2.75 4.96 16.40
CA ILE A 461 3.34 5.52 15.16
C ILE A 461 2.44 5.20 13.96
N VAL A 462 1.97 3.95 13.85
CA VAL A 462 1.03 3.52 12.80
C VAL A 462 -0.28 4.31 12.89
N ALA A 463 -0.80 4.53 14.10
CA ALA A 463 -1.99 5.34 14.30
C ALA A 463 -1.80 6.78 13.81
N ALA A 464 -0.66 7.41 14.10
CA ALA A 464 -0.35 8.75 13.62
C ALA A 464 -0.25 8.84 12.09
N LEU A 465 0.39 7.85 11.43
CA LEU A 465 0.44 7.77 9.96
C LEU A 465 -0.95 7.60 9.33
N ASN A 466 -1.80 6.76 9.92
CA ASN A 466 -3.16 6.58 9.45
C ASN A 466 -4.02 7.83 9.68
N SER A 467 -3.85 8.52 10.80
CA SER A 467 -4.50 9.80 11.07
C SER A 467 -4.11 10.86 10.05
N LEU A 468 -2.81 11.00 9.75
CA LEU A 468 -2.34 11.87 8.67
C LEU A 468 -2.94 11.47 7.32
N SER A 469 -2.93 10.18 6.99
CA SER A 469 -3.53 9.69 5.74
C SER A 469 -5.01 10.01 5.64
N GLN A 470 -5.76 9.92 6.74
CA GLN A 470 -7.18 10.23 6.75
C GLN A 470 -7.43 11.73 6.59
N MET A 471 -6.64 12.60 7.25
CA MET A 471 -6.73 14.05 7.04
C MET A 471 -6.58 14.42 5.55
N ILE A 472 -5.64 13.78 4.86
CA ILE A 472 -5.41 14.00 3.42
C ILE A 472 -6.61 13.56 2.58
N VAL A 473 -7.27 12.47 2.96
CA VAL A 473 -8.50 11.99 2.31
C VAL A 473 -9.66 12.94 2.56
N ASP A 474 -9.79 13.49 3.76
CA ASP A 474 -10.92 14.32 4.15
C ASP A 474 -10.83 15.76 3.68
N PHE A 475 -9.63 16.30 3.45
CA PHE A 475 -9.43 17.72 3.17
C PHE A 475 -8.69 17.96 1.84
N PRO A 476 -9.44 18.24 0.76
CA PRO A 476 -8.88 18.66 -0.53
C PRO A 476 -8.01 19.92 -0.45
N CYS A 477 -8.23 20.76 0.55
CA CYS A 477 -7.51 22.02 0.75
C CYS A 477 -6.08 21.86 1.27
N LEU A 478 -5.67 20.69 1.79
CA LEU A 478 -4.31 20.52 2.30
C LEU A 478 -3.28 20.62 1.16
N VAL A 479 -2.31 21.53 1.32
CA VAL A 479 -1.21 21.76 0.38
C VAL A 479 0.09 21.14 0.90
N SER A 480 0.40 21.37 2.17
CA SER A 480 1.51 20.74 2.88
C SER A 480 1.17 20.55 4.35
N LEU A 481 1.67 19.48 4.96
CA LEU A 481 1.62 19.26 6.40
C LEU A 481 2.93 18.64 6.83
N ASP A 482 3.54 19.16 7.88
CA ASP A 482 4.79 18.65 8.46
C ASP A 482 4.66 18.56 9.98
N ILE A 483 4.90 17.38 10.53
CA ILE A 483 5.05 17.10 11.96
C ILE A 483 6.52 16.74 12.18
N ASN A 484 7.30 17.73 12.63
CA ASN A 484 8.72 17.57 12.89
C ASN A 484 9.18 18.43 14.08
N PRO A 485 9.60 17.85 15.21
CA PRO A 485 9.71 16.40 15.47
C PRO A 485 8.41 15.80 16.03
N LEU A 486 8.09 14.58 15.59
CA LEU A 486 7.23 13.64 16.31
C LEU A 486 8.13 12.77 17.20
N LEU A 487 8.04 12.93 18.52
CA LEU A 487 8.75 12.05 19.45
C LEU A 487 8.07 10.70 19.54
N ALA A 488 8.84 9.62 19.51
CA ALA A 488 8.37 8.25 19.71
C ALA A 488 9.23 7.47 20.71
N ASP A 489 8.59 6.87 21.71
CA ASP A 489 9.20 5.95 22.68
C ASP A 489 8.19 4.87 23.11
N ALA A 490 8.51 4.11 24.15
CA ALA A 490 7.67 3.03 24.65
C ALA A 490 6.32 3.51 25.23
N GLN A 491 6.14 4.82 25.42
CA GLN A 491 4.93 5.44 25.98
C GLN A 491 3.99 5.98 24.89
N GLY A 492 4.35 5.86 23.61
CA GLY A 492 3.56 6.38 22.49
C GLY A 492 4.28 7.49 21.73
N VAL A 493 3.50 8.28 20.99
CA VAL A 493 3.99 9.40 20.19
C VAL A 493 3.47 10.76 20.67
N VAL A 494 4.27 11.82 20.49
CA VAL A 494 3.85 13.21 20.76
C VAL A 494 4.45 14.16 19.73
N ALA A 495 3.62 14.96 19.08
CA ALA A 495 4.01 15.96 18.09
C ALA A 495 4.45 17.26 18.76
N LEU A 496 5.76 17.55 18.76
CA LEU A 496 6.29 18.76 19.39
C LEU A 496 6.10 20.00 18.55
N ASP A 497 6.05 19.82 17.23
CA ASP A 497 5.79 20.89 16.28
C ASP A 497 4.93 20.37 15.13
N ALA A 498 4.17 21.28 14.54
CA ALA A 498 3.30 21.01 13.41
C ALA A 498 3.15 22.25 12.54
N ARG A 499 3.26 22.07 11.23
CA ARG A 499 3.06 23.11 10.22
C ARG A 499 2.05 22.61 9.20
N ILE A 500 1.04 23.42 8.90
CA ILE A 500 0.03 23.11 7.90
C ILE A 500 -0.16 24.31 6.97
N GLU A 501 -0.09 24.06 5.67
CA GLU A 501 -0.53 24.97 4.62
C GLU A 501 -1.81 24.44 3.99
N ILE A 502 -2.80 25.33 3.82
CA ILE A 502 -4.03 25.07 3.10
C ILE A 502 -4.18 25.97 1.88
N ASP A 503 -5.00 25.54 0.93
CA ASP A 503 -5.61 26.36 -0.11
C ASP A 503 -6.97 26.89 0.40
N PRO A 504 -7.09 28.19 0.71
CA PRO A 504 -8.31 28.80 1.25
C PRO A 504 -9.52 28.63 0.33
N LEU A 505 -9.30 28.52 -0.99
CA LEU A 505 -10.37 28.42 -1.98
C LEU A 505 -11.02 27.03 -2.01
N ARG A 506 -10.37 26.04 -1.39
CA ARG A 506 -10.75 24.61 -1.49
C ARG A 506 -11.24 24.03 -0.17
N VAL A 507 -11.39 24.84 0.88
CA VAL A 507 -11.73 24.38 2.24
C VAL A 507 -13.12 23.75 2.32
N ASP A 508 -14.04 24.17 1.45
CA ASP A 508 -15.40 23.64 1.36
C ASP A 508 -15.56 22.57 0.27
N GLU A 509 -14.49 22.16 -0.40
CA GLU A 509 -14.56 21.03 -1.34
C GLU A 509 -14.90 19.74 -0.57
N PRO A 510 -15.84 18.94 -1.08
CA PRO A 510 -16.26 17.71 -0.40
C PRO A 510 -15.17 16.64 -0.44
N ALA A 511 -15.10 15.85 0.63
CA ALA A 511 -14.35 14.60 0.65
C ALA A 511 -15.03 13.52 -0.23
N PRO A 512 -14.28 12.52 -0.72
CA PRO A 512 -12.83 12.36 -0.57
C PRO A 512 -12.05 13.30 -1.47
N ASN A 513 -10.80 13.58 -1.09
CA ASN A 513 -9.90 14.46 -1.81
C ASN A 513 -9.77 14.05 -3.29
N PRO A 514 -10.26 14.89 -4.23
CA PRO A 514 -10.26 14.58 -5.64
C PRO A 514 -8.87 14.74 -6.27
N ALA A 515 -7.80 14.92 -5.48
CA ALA A 515 -6.39 14.92 -5.92
C ALA A 515 -5.70 13.55 -5.72
N LEU A 516 -6.29 12.62 -4.95
CA LEU A 516 -5.71 11.29 -4.68
C LEU A 516 -5.41 10.49 -5.97
N ALA A 517 -4.24 9.85 -6.04
CA ALA A 517 -3.91 8.94 -7.15
C ALA A 517 -4.70 7.62 -7.08
N ILE A 518 -5.13 7.23 -5.88
CA ILE A 518 -5.85 6.00 -5.59
C ILE A 518 -7.16 6.37 -4.93
N ARG A 519 -8.25 5.88 -5.51
CA ARG A 519 -9.57 6.12 -4.95
C ARG A 519 -9.72 5.37 -3.61
N PRO A 520 -10.14 6.04 -2.52
CA PRO A 520 -10.36 5.39 -1.25
C PRO A 520 -11.57 4.46 -1.31
N TYR A 521 -11.65 3.54 -0.36
CA TYR A 521 -12.80 2.67 -0.22
C TYR A 521 -14.09 3.51 -0.02
N PRO A 522 -15.14 3.31 -0.83
CA PRO A 522 -16.32 4.17 -0.83
C PRO A 522 -17.28 3.85 0.34
N SER A 523 -16.77 3.91 1.58
CA SER A 523 -17.48 3.52 2.81
C SER A 523 -18.82 4.23 3.01
N GLY A 524 -18.96 5.47 2.52
CA GLY A 524 -20.19 6.26 2.57
C GLY A 524 -21.38 5.65 1.82
N TRP A 525 -21.17 4.59 1.04
CA TRP A 525 -22.23 3.82 0.38
C TRP A 525 -22.66 2.57 1.17
N SER A 526 -22.29 2.47 2.44
CA SER A 526 -22.75 1.40 3.32
C SER A 526 -24.06 1.80 4.01
N ARG A 527 -25.07 0.93 4.00
CA ARG A 527 -26.36 1.19 4.66
C ARG A 527 -27.04 -0.11 5.09
N ASP A 528 -27.83 -0.01 6.15
CA ASP A 528 -28.77 -1.06 6.54
C ASP A 528 -30.13 -0.80 5.89
N PHE A 529 -30.84 -1.87 5.52
CA PHE A 529 -32.24 -1.77 5.11
C PHE A 529 -32.99 -3.06 5.47
N LEU A 530 -34.31 -2.94 5.53
CA LEU A 530 -35.24 -4.00 5.89
C LEU A 530 -35.98 -4.43 4.62
N SER A 531 -35.94 -5.71 4.30
CA SER A 531 -36.60 -6.30 3.14
C SER A 531 -37.33 -7.57 3.59
N ASP A 532 -38.66 -7.52 3.51
CA ASP A 532 -39.59 -8.58 3.95
C ASP A 532 -39.29 -9.19 5.33
N GLY A 533 -39.07 -8.33 6.33
CA GLY A 533 -38.78 -8.74 7.70
C GLY A 533 -37.34 -9.21 7.96
N MET A 534 -36.50 -9.31 6.92
CA MET A 534 -35.06 -9.60 7.04
C MET A 534 -34.24 -8.31 6.99
N THR A 535 -33.20 -8.24 7.82
CA THR A 535 -32.30 -7.07 7.87
C THR A 535 -31.00 -7.38 7.13
N PHE A 536 -30.66 -6.52 6.18
CA PHE A 536 -29.43 -6.64 5.39
C PHE A 536 -28.54 -5.42 5.60
N HIS A 537 -27.23 -5.66 5.61
CA HIS A 537 -26.20 -4.63 5.52
C HIS A 537 -25.64 -4.63 4.09
N ILE A 538 -25.92 -3.58 3.32
CA ILE A 538 -25.28 -3.34 2.03
C ILE A 538 -24.02 -2.52 2.24
N ARG A 539 -22.93 -2.93 1.58
CA ARG A 539 -21.70 -2.13 1.48
C ARG A 539 -20.97 -2.43 0.17
N PRO A 540 -20.03 -1.57 -0.27
CA PRO A 540 -19.11 -1.93 -1.34
C PRO A 540 -18.36 -3.24 -1.04
N ILE A 541 -17.97 -3.95 -2.09
CA ILE A 541 -17.22 -5.20 -2.00
C ILE A 541 -15.76 -4.93 -1.59
N MET A 542 -15.16 -5.85 -0.86
CA MET A 542 -13.75 -5.85 -0.47
C MET A 542 -13.04 -7.10 -0.98
N PRO A 543 -11.71 -7.07 -1.18
CA PRO A 543 -10.93 -8.25 -1.58
C PRO A 543 -11.17 -9.50 -0.71
N ALA A 544 -11.33 -9.33 0.60
CA ALA A 544 -11.58 -10.41 1.56
C ALA A 544 -12.93 -11.12 1.37
N ASP A 545 -13.90 -10.49 0.69
CA ASP A 545 -15.21 -11.09 0.44
C ASP A 545 -15.17 -12.31 -0.48
N VAL A 546 -14.00 -12.59 -1.09
CA VAL A 546 -13.77 -13.79 -1.89
C VAL A 546 -14.13 -15.07 -1.11
N GLU A 547 -13.95 -15.07 0.21
CA GLU A 547 -14.28 -16.20 1.10
C GLU A 547 -15.79 -16.46 1.22
N LEU A 548 -16.63 -15.44 0.96
CA LEU A 548 -18.09 -15.56 1.04
C LEU A 548 -18.70 -16.21 -0.21
N TYR A 549 -17.98 -16.18 -1.34
CA TYR A 549 -18.52 -16.64 -2.64
C TYR A 549 -18.84 -18.14 -2.71
N PRO A 550 -18.01 -19.07 -2.20
CA PRO A 550 -18.32 -20.50 -2.30
C PRO A 550 -19.66 -20.86 -1.66
N ALA A 551 -19.92 -20.38 -0.44
CA ALA A 551 -21.18 -20.62 0.26
C ALA A 551 -22.37 -19.91 -0.41
N PHE A 552 -22.15 -18.71 -0.96
CA PHE A 552 -23.15 -17.97 -1.72
C PHE A 552 -23.56 -18.70 -3.00
N LEU A 553 -22.58 -19.09 -3.84
CA LEU A 553 -22.82 -19.76 -5.12
C LEU A 553 -23.48 -21.13 -4.95
N ALA A 554 -23.18 -21.85 -3.86
CA ALA A 554 -23.81 -23.13 -3.55
C ALA A 554 -25.33 -23.05 -3.30
N ARG A 555 -25.85 -21.85 -2.99
CA ARG A 555 -27.28 -21.60 -2.74
C ARG A 555 -27.99 -20.95 -3.94
N ILE A 556 -27.33 -20.90 -5.10
CA ILE A 556 -27.90 -20.32 -6.32
C ILE A 556 -28.23 -21.43 -7.30
N SER A 557 -29.43 -21.37 -7.87
CA SER A 557 -29.87 -22.32 -8.89
C SER A 557 -29.04 -22.20 -10.17
N PRO A 558 -28.84 -23.30 -10.92
CA PRO A 558 -28.15 -23.25 -12.21
C PRO A 558 -28.78 -22.28 -13.21
N ASP A 559 -30.10 -22.09 -13.17
CA ASP A 559 -30.82 -21.14 -14.02
C ASP A 559 -30.51 -19.69 -13.66
N ASP A 560 -30.44 -19.35 -12.38
CA ASP A 560 -30.07 -18.00 -11.94
C ASP A 560 -28.60 -17.66 -12.28
N LEU A 561 -27.70 -18.64 -12.18
CA LEU A 561 -26.31 -18.48 -12.66
C LEU A 561 -26.27 -18.28 -14.17
N ARG A 562 -27.06 -19.04 -14.93
CA ARG A 562 -27.18 -18.87 -16.39
C ARG A 562 -27.72 -17.48 -16.72
N PHE A 563 -28.74 -17.01 -16.00
CA PHE A 563 -29.30 -15.67 -16.18
C PHE A 563 -28.25 -14.58 -15.93
N ARG A 564 -27.40 -14.74 -14.92
CA ARG A 564 -26.34 -13.78 -14.60
C ARG A 564 -25.17 -13.79 -15.58
N PHE A 565 -24.72 -14.96 -16.02
CA PHE A 565 -23.49 -15.11 -16.81
C PHE A 565 -23.74 -15.40 -18.29
N LEU A 566 -25.01 -15.36 -18.72
CA LEU A 566 -25.48 -15.65 -20.09
C LEU A 566 -25.04 -17.03 -20.61
N SER A 567 -24.58 -17.91 -19.71
CA SER A 567 -23.98 -19.21 -20.02
C SER A 567 -24.13 -20.16 -18.84
N LEU A 568 -24.31 -21.45 -19.12
CA LEU A 568 -24.32 -22.48 -18.09
C LEU A 568 -22.90 -22.63 -17.52
N ARG A 569 -22.67 -22.12 -16.31
CA ARG A 569 -21.42 -22.31 -15.57
C ARG A 569 -21.62 -23.27 -14.42
N LYS A 570 -20.73 -24.25 -14.34
CA LYS A 570 -20.66 -25.22 -13.24
C LYS A 570 -19.57 -24.90 -12.23
N ASN A 571 -18.45 -24.32 -12.68
CA ASN A 571 -17.27 -24.09 -11.86
C ASN A 571 -16.87 -22.61 -11.84
N PHE A 572 -16.47 -22.12 -10.66
CA PHE A 572 -15.90 -20.80 -10.46
C PHE A 572 -14.49 -20.97 -9.89
N PRO A 573 -13.44 -20.99 -10.75
CA PRO A 573 -12.07 -21.12 -10.27
C PRO A 573 -11.68 -19.90 -9.42
N ASP A 574 -10.76 -20.08 -8.48
CA ASP A 574 -10.33 -19.04 -7.53
C ASP A 574 -9.90 -17.75 -8.23
N GLN A 575 -9.22 -17.85 -9.36
CA GLN A 575 -8.81 -16.68 -10.15
C GLN A 575 -10.01 -15.87 -10.63
N MET A 576 -11.15 -16.51 -10.95
CA MET A 576 -12.37 -15.82 -11.31
C MET A 576 -13.02 -15.15 -10.10
N LEU A 577 -13.04 -15.81 -8.93
CA LEU A 577 -13.56 -15.21 -7.71
C LEU A 577 -12.77 -13.96 -7.31
N LYS A 578 -11.43 -14.02 -7.38
CA LYS A 578 -10.55 -12.86 -7.18
C LYS A 578 -10.88 -11.71 -8.13
N ARG A 579 -11.21 -11.97 -9.41
CA ARG A 579 -11.66 -10.92 -10.35
C ARG A 579 -12.99 -10.27 -9.98
N LEU A 580 -13.87 -11.03 -9.33
CA LEU A 580 -15.18 -10.52 -8.94
C LEU A 580 -15.08 -9.62 -7.70
N THR A 581 -14.14 -9.88 -6.79
CA THR A 581 -14.01 -9.16 -5.51
C THR A 581 -12.94 -8.08 -5.49
N GLN A 582 -11.85 -8.27 -6.23
CA GLN A 582 -10.71 -7.35 -6.24
C GLN A 582 -10.89 -6.33 -7.37
N ILE A 583 -11.78 -5.38 -7.15
CA ILE A 583 -12.12 -4.36 -8.14
C ILE A 583 -11.27 -3.08 -7.97
N ASP A 584 -11.34 -2.21 -8.97
CA ASP A 584 -10.83 -0.85 -8.89
C ASP A 584 -12.00 0.13 -8.79
N TYR A 585 -12.19 0.74 -7.61
CA TYR A 585 -13.34 1.60 -7.32
C TYR A 585 -13.45 2.84 -8.23
N ASP A 586 -12.40 3.20 -8.97
CA ASP A 586 -12.48 4.30 -9.93
C ASP A 586 -13.29 3.95 -11.19
N ARG A 587 -13.37 2.66 -11.54
CA ARG A 587 -14.05 2.16 -12.75
C ARG A 587 -15.17 1.17 -12.46
N ASP A 588 -15.00 0.37 -11.42
CA ASP A 588 -15.91 -0.71 -11.06
C ASP A 588 -16.42 -0.49 -9.64
N ILE A 589 -17.70 -0.75 -9.43
CA ILE A 589 -18.27 -0.88 -8.09
C ILE A 589 -19.08 -2.17 -8.01
N ALA A 590 -19.00 -2.87 -6.89
CA ALA A 590 -19.94 -3.91 -6.54
C ALA A 590 -20.38 -3.70 -5.11
N PHE A 591 -21.68 -3.84 -4.87
CA PHE A 591 -22.33 -3.80 -3.58
C PHE A 591 -22.69 -5.22 -3.18
N VAL A 592 -22.23 -5.64 -2.01
CA VAL A 592 -22.62 -6.90 -1.38
C VAL A 592 -23.71 -6.62 -0.37
N ALA A 593 -24.79 -7.40 -0.42
CA ALA A 593 -25.80 -7.44 0.63
C ALA A 593 -25.51 -8.61 1.55
N LEU A 594 -25.26 -8.32 2.83
CA LEU A 594 -24.98 -9.32 3.86
C LEU A 594 -26.18 -9.42 4.80
N GLU A 595 -26.59 -10.63 5.14
CA GLU A 595 -27.55 -10.85 6.24
C GLU A 595 -26.93 -10.35 7.55
N LYS A 596 -27.64 -9.49 8.30
CA LYS A 596 -27.09 -8.87 9.51
C LYS A 596 -26.83 -9.87 10.64
N ASP A 597 -27.65 -10.92 10.72
CA ASP A 597 -27.58 -11.92 11.79
C ASP A 597 -26.46 -12.95 11.55
N THR A 598 -26.21 -13.32 10.29
CA THR A 598 -25.31 -14.42 9.93
C THR A 598 -24.02 -13.96 9.24
N GLY A 599 -24.00 -12.74 8.71
CA GLY A 599 -22.94 -12.26 7.82
C GLY A 599 -22.93 -12.93 6.44
N ALA A 600 -23.91 -13.80 6.15
CA ALA A 600 -23.95 -14.52 4.88
C ALA A 600 -24.27 -13.59 3.71
N LEU A 601 -23.59 -13.83 2.59
CA LEU A 601 -23.84 -13.08 1.36
C LEU A 601 -25.21 -13.47 0.78
N ALA A 602 -26.06 -12.47 0.58
CA ALA A 602 -27.44 -12.59 0.13
C ALA A 602 -27.63 -12.12 -1.32
N GLY A 603 -26.85 -11.14 -1.77
CA GLY A 603 -26.92 -10.64 -3.14
C GLY A 603 -25.79 -9.69 -3.48
N ILE A 604 -25.61 -9.44 -4.77
CA ILE A 604 -24.57 -8.59 -5.33
C ILE A 604 -25.15 -7.75 -6.47
N GLY A 605 -25.01 -6.43 -6.37
CA GLY A 605 -25.24 -5.49 -7.48
C GLY A 605 -23.91 -4.92 -7.95
N ARG A 606 -23.61 -4.96 -9.24
CA ARG A 606 -22.35 -4.48 -9.83
C ARG A 606 -22.62 -3.44 -10.89
N LEU A 607 -21.68 -2.51 -11.04
CA LEU A 607 -21.59 -1.56 -12.14
C LEU A 607 -20.12 -1.46 -12.58
N SER A 608 -19.87 -1.61 -13.89
CA SER A 608 -18.54 -1.53 -14.49
C SER A 608 -18.55 -0.46 -15.57
N CYS A 609 -17.77 0.60 -15.41
CA CYS A 609 -17.85 1.81 -16.22
C CYS A 609 -16.74 1.89 -17.27
N ASP A 610 -17.04 2.53 -18.39
CA ASP A 610 -16.02 2.94 -19.34
C ASP A 610 -15.11 4.05 -18.73
N PRO A 611 -13.86 4.19 -19.23
CA PRO A 611 -12.90 5.14 -18.65
C PRO A 611 -13.31 6.63 -18.77
N ASP A 612 -14.29 6.95 -19.62
CA ASP A 612 -14.86 8.29 -19.80
C ASP A 612 -16.23 8.47 -19.12
N ARG A 613 -16.71 7.46 -18.39
CA ARG A 613 -17.97 7.46 -17.62
C ARG A 613 -19.21 7.81 -18.47
N ARG A 614 -19.16 7.54 -19.77
CA ARG A 614 -20.31 7.73 -20.65
C ARG A 614 -21.33 6.62 -20.45
N SER A 615 -20.86 5.39 -20.24
CA SER A 615 -21.69 4.22 -20.08
C SER A 615 -21.15 3.27 -19.01
N GLY A 616 -22.04 2.55 -18.34
CA GLY A 616 -21.67 1.50 -17.40
C GLY A 616 -22.54 0.26 -17.53
N GLU A 617 -21.91 -0.91 -17.51
CA GLU A 617 -22.62 -2.19 -17.51
C GLU A 617 -22.99 -2.58 -16.09
N TYR A 618 -24.29 -2.75 -15.81
CA TYR A 618 -24.74 -3.25 -14.52
C TYR A 618 -24.99 -4.75 -14.55
N ALA A 619 -24.87 -5.39 -13.39
CA ALA A 619 -25.27 -6.78 -13.23
C ALA A 619 -25.76 -7.06 -11.80
N LEU A 620 -26.72 -7.97 -11.67
CA LEU A 620 -27.35 -8.30 -10.40
C LEU A 620 -27.38 -9.82 -10.20
N LEU A 621 -27.09 -10.28 -8.98
CA LEU A 621 -27.23 -11.68 -8.59
C LEU A 621 -27.75 -11.74 -7.16
N VAL A 622 -28.90 -12.38 -6.95
CA VAL A 622 -29.51 -12.59 -5.62
C VAL A 622 -29.64 -14.08 -5.37
N ARG A 623 -29.40 -14.51 -4.14
CA ARG A 623 -29.53 -15.90 -3.71
C ARG A 623 -30.94 -16.42 -4.04
N SER A 624 -31.04 -17.62 -4.60
CA SER A 624 -32.30 -18.12 -5.18
C SER A 624 -33.43 -18.25 -4.15
N ASP A 625 -33.09 -18.61 -2.92
CA ASP A 625 -33.99 -18.70 -1.75
C ASP A 625 -34.44 -17.33 -1.21
N LEU A 626 -33.79 -16.23 -1.60
CA LEU A 626 -34.12 -14.86 -1.19
C LEU A 626 -34.77 -14.03 -2.31
N GLN A 627 -35.04 -14.63 -3.47
CA GLN A 627 -35.74 -13.95 -4.54
C GLN A 627 -37.22 -13.73 -4.18
N GLY A 628 -37.78 -12.61 -4.62
CA GLY A 628 -39.20 -12.25 -4.35
C GLY A 628 -39.40 -11.41 -3.10
N HIS A 629 -38.36 -11.19 -2.29
CA HIS A 629 -38.43 -10.42 -1.05
C HIS A 629 -38.06 -8.92 -1.19
N GLY A 630 -37.76 -8.45 -2.41
CA GLY A 630 -37.44 -7.05 -2.70
C GLY A 630 -35.94 -6.72 -2.76
N LEU A 631 -35.07 -7.58 -2.23
CA LEU A 631 -33.61 -7.40 -2.19
C LEU A 631 -32.97 -7.01 -3.54
N GLY A 632 -33.48 -7.56 -4.66
CA GLY A 632 -32.99 -7.21 -6.00
C GLY A 632 -33.26 -5.75 -6.39
N TRP A 633 -34.42 -5.20 -6.02
CA TRP A 633 -34.75 -3.80 -6.27
C TRP A 633 -33.86 -2.88 -5.44
N ASP A 634 -33.64 -3.19 -4.17
CA ASP A 634 -32.79 -2.36 -3.29
C ASP A 634 -31.34 -2.32 -3.75
N LEU A 635 -30.80 -3.45 -4.22
CA LEU A 635 -29.46 -3.52 -4.81
C LEU A 635 -29.35 -2.76 -6.13
N LEU A 636 -30.34 -2.86 -7.03
CA LEU A 636 -30.30 -2.13 -8.29
C LEU A 636 -30.52 -0.62 -8.08
N ASN A 637 -31.38 -0.21 -7.15
CA ASN A 637 -31.52 1.18 -6.73
C ASN A 637 -30.21 1.74 -6.17
N GLN A 638 -29.50 0.98 -5.32
CA GLN A 638 -28.18 1.36 -4.82
C GLN A 638 -27.18 1.61 -5.98
N VAL A 639 -27.20 0.76 -7.00
CA VAL A 639 -26.37 0.95 -8.20
C VAL A 639 -26.75 2.21 -8.98
N ILE A 640 -28.05 2.48 -9.14
CA ILE A 640 -28.55 3.69 -9.81
C ILE A 640 -28.16 4.96 -9.04
N ASP A 641 -28.32 4.95 -7.72
CA ASP A 641 -27.95 6.09 -6.85
C ASP A 641 -26.44 6.36 -6.92
N TYR A 642 -25.62 5.30 -6.92
CA TYR A 642 -24.19 5.42 -7.15
C TYR A 642 -23.87 6.01 -8.52
N ALA A 643 -24.55 5.55 -9.58
CA ALA A 643 -24.33 6.06 -10.92
C ALA A 643 -24.63 7.56 -11.06
N LYS A 644 -25.70 8.03 -10.39
CA LYS A 644 -26.05 9.46 -10.31
C LYS A 644 -24.98 10.27 -9.60
N ALA A 645 -24.53 9.81 -8.43
CA ALA A 645 -23.49 10.50 -7.66
C ALA A 645 -22.15 10.58 -8.41
N GLU A 646 -21.81 9.53 -9.17
CA GLU A 646 -20.60 9.50 -10.01
C GLU A 646 -20.74 10.19 -11.37
N ARG A 647 -21.94 10.70 -11.68
CA ARG A 647 -22.28 11.38 -12.94
C ARG A 647 -21.97 10.53 -14.17
N ILE A 648 -22.31 9.24 -14.10
CA ILE A 648 -22.23 8.34 -15.25
C ILE A 648 -23.35 8.71 -16.21
N GLY A 649 -23.10 8.78 -17.52
CA GLY A 649 -24.10 9.21 -18.50
C GLY A 649 -25.30 8.26 -18.62
N ARG A 650 -25.04 6.96 -18.79
CA ARG A 650 -26.08 5.93 -18.82
C ARG A 650 -25.60 4.61 -18.23
N ILE A 651 -26.54 3.78 -17.79
CA ILE A 651 -26.25 2.40 -17.41
C ILE A 651 -27.04 1.42 -18.27
N GLU A 652 -26.42 0.31 -18.64
CA GLU A 652 -26.98 -0.70 -19.54
C GLU A 652 -26.69 -2.11 -19.04
N GLY A 653 -27.53 -3.07 -19.44
CA GLY A 653 -27.38 -4.47 -19.03
C GLY A 653 -28.02 -5.40 -20.05
N ILE A 654 -27.32 -6.50 -20.34
CA ILE A 654 -27.77 -7.55 -21.26
C ILE A 654 -28.51 -8.62 -20.46
N ILE A 655 -29.74 -8.91 -20.86
CA ILE A 655 -30.65 -9.81 -20.14
C ILE A 655 -31.19 -10.87 -21.10
N LEU A 656 -31.20 -12.14 -20.69
CA LEU A 656 -31.89 -13.21 -21.41
C LEU A 656 -33.39 -12.94 -21.47
N ASN A 657 -34.02 -13.09 -22.64
CA ASN A 657 -35.46 -12.84 -22.83
C ASN A 657 -36.35 -13.69 -21.91
N GLU A 658 -35.84 -14.84 -21.46
CA GLU A 658 -36.50 -15.76 -20.53
C GLU A 658 -36.52 -15.24 -19.09
N ASN A 659 -35.64 -14.29 -18.72
CA ASN A 659 -35.54 -13.73 -17.38
C ASN A 659 -36.61 -12.65 -17.16
N SER A 660 -37.87 -13.08 -17.11
CA SER A 660 -39.04 -12.21 -16.96
C SER A 660 -38.98 -11.36 -15.69
N LYS A 661 -38.46 -11.92 -14.58
CA LYS A 661 -38.28 -11.23 -13.30
C LYS A 661 -37.40 -9.99 -13.45
N MET A 662 -36.22 -10.14 -14.06
CA MET A 662 -35.29 -9.03 -14.29
C MET A 662 -35.86 -7.98 -15.25
N LEU A 663 -36.51 -8.42 -16.33
CA LEU A 663 -37.13 -7.51 -17.28
C LEU A 663 -38.26 -6.69 -16.63
N THR A 664 -39.05 -7.29 -15.74
CA THR A 664 -40.08 -6.56 -14.97
C THR A 664 -39.45 -5.53 -14.04
N MET A 665 -38.44 -5.92 -13.25
CA MET A 665 -37.70 -5.02 -12.37
C MET A 665 -37.13 -3.81 -13.13
N CYS A 666 -36.48 -4.03 -14.27
CA CYS A 666 -35.95 -2.97 -15.11
C CYS A 666 -37.04 -2.00 -15.59
N ARG A 667 -38.22 -2.49 -16.01
CA ARG A 667 -39.33 -1.61 -16.43
C ARG A 667 -39.83 -0.74 -15.28
N GLU A 668 -40.00 -1.32 -14.10
CA GLU A 668 -40.47 -0.60 -12.92
C GLU A 668 -39.50 0.49 -12.47
N LEU A 669 -38.20 0.26 -12.63
CA LEU A 669 -37.14 1.24 -12.34
C LEU A 669 -36.87 2.21 -13.50
N GLY A 670 -37.68 2.17 -14.56
CA GLY A 670 -37.65 3.16 -15.66
C GLY A 670 -36.65 2.86 -16.78
N PHE A 671 -36.09 1.65 -16.86
CA PHE A 671 -35.21 1.27 -17.97
C PHE A 671 -36.02 1.11 -19.26
N ALA A 672 -35.47 1.61 -20.36
CA ALA A 672 -35.91 1.30 -21.70
C ALA A 672 -35.41 -0.10 -22.09
N ILE A 673 -36.31 -0.98 -22.54
CA ILE A 673 -35.96 -2.35 -22.94
C ILE A 673 -36.14 -2.51 -24.45
N ALA A 674 -35.07 -2.90 -25.13
CA ALA A 674 -35.05 -3.22 -26.56
C ALA A 674 -34.47 -4.62 -26.79
N ARG A 675 -34.79 -5.25 -27.94
CA ARG A 675 -34.12 -6.50 -28.33
C ARG A 675 -32.65 -6.23 -28.64
N HIS A 676 -31.77 -7.15 -28.29
CA HIS A 676 -30.35 -7.03 -28.64
C HIS A 676 -30.18 -7.03 -30.17
N PRO A 677 -29.38 -6.11 -30.75
CA PRO A 677 -29.34 -5.91 -32.20
C PRO A 677 -28.71 -7.08 -32.96
N SER A 678 -27.79 -7.83 -32.34
CA SER A 678 -27.02 -8.89 -32.99
C SER A 678 -27.26 -10.30 -32.44
N GLU A 679 -27.98 -10.45 -31.33
CA GLU A 679 -28.12 -11.75 -30.64
C GLU A 679 -29.59 -12.04 -30.33
N ALA A 680 -30.15 -13.00 -31.06
CA ALA A 680 -31.50 -13.47 -30.83
C ALA A 680 -31.61 -14.17 -29.47
N GLY A 681 -32.59 -13.80 -28.66
CA GLY A 681 -32.77 -14.33 -27.30
C GLY A 681 -32.27 -13.42 -26.18
N LEU A 682 -31.63 -12.28 -26.51
CA LEU A 682 -31.20 -11.26 -25.56
C LEU A 682 -32.00 -9.96 -25.73
N SER A 683 -32.15 -9.25 -24.62
CA SER A 683 -32.67 -7.89 -24.52
C SER A 683 -31.61 -6.99 -23.89
N MET A 684 -31.55 -5.75 -24.36
CA MET A 684 -30.77 -4.67 -23.78
C MET A 684 -31.70 -3.80 -22.93
N ALA A 685 -31.38 -3.61 -21.66
CA ALA A 685 -32.07 -2.68 -20.78
C ALA A 685 -31.16 -1.50 -20.47
N THR A 686 -31.61 -0.28 -20.80
CA THR A 686 -30.81 0.96 -20.69
C THR A 686 -31.55 2.00 -19.86
N LEU A 687 -30.83 2.69 -18.98
CA LEU A 687 -31.31 3.82 -18.19
C LEU A 687 -30.36 5.00 -18.37
N GLU A 688 -30.88 6.12 -18.87
CA GLU A 688 -30.16 7.40 -18.89
C GLU A 688 -30.13 7.97 -17.47
N ILE A 689 -28.96 8.43 -17.03
CA ILE A 689 -28.73 8.94 -15.69
C ILE A 689 -28.63 10.46 -15.79
N SER A 690 -29.62 11.15 -15.23
CA SER A 690 -29.76 12.61 -15.24
C SER A 690 -29.02 13.29 -14.10
#